data_AF-A0AAY4BL24-F1
#
_entry.id   AF-A0AAY4BL24-F1
#
_cell.length_a   1.000
_cell.length_b   1.000
_cell.length_c   1.000
_cell.angle_alpha   90.00
_cell.angle_beta   90.00
_cell.angle_gamma   90.00
#
_symmetry.space_group_name_H-M   'P 1'
#
loop_
_entity.id
_entity.type
_entity.pdbx_description
1 polymer ?
#
loop_
_entity_poly.entity_id
_entity_poly.type
_entity_poly.pdbx_seq_one_letter_code
_entity_poly.pdbx_strand_id
1 'polypeptide(L)'
;PKSEVIVIVKHCSTAHGDVLHNSSQSDRQKSCKSLWDVEDIEKGTTSEAQPYSNFDITTSDSLSEKHKLLDVSASLQASFFAGLVEVGGSAQYLHDKASSKHQCRVTMKYQGTTEFKELKVLGLNVKYPEVFNQMEATHVVVGILYGAEAFMVFEDTAADESEKQEIHGNLSVMIKKIPGIEISGEGKVEMNDEDKDMVKNMSCTFHGDFLLEQNPTSYEEAVLVYKELPTLLGKDGEKAVPVKVWLYPLNKLNDVAAQIKNMVSESLVSQLKKVMEDFHEAEMRSTDLLVKSEILKTDDIRDKLELFQTKLRDFTAVFLQKVAEMLPAIREGTLEEKVLRDHLDKLKASGFSRSEMDSWLDEKETEIGVLSTYTKTMKYDIKRPGPELDVLLLDPEVDKIFMFSFTSLKYEEEYLNTIKIPWYKAAGVKEVLLMALNNMRGYEDDVQLISYISDPNNPGASVRLYQDGICKDPNVSGHVNILLDPNTVNKQLVISKGGKKVERVKEGQSYPANPERFDYYTQALCKEGLTGNCWWEAEFTGGGVIIGMAYKSMSRKGYGRESCLGKNEKSWGLEFNDDSCIAWHNNVPKNVCASESRRIRVYLDYTAGTLSFHSVFSSEEKLLYKFHAIFTEPLYPGFWLIEPDRSVSLF
;
A
#
# COMPACT_ATOMS: atom_id res chain seq x y z
N PRO A 1 -24.96 17.04 -43.12
CA PRO A 1 -23.53 17.25 -43.39
C PRO A 1 -22.79 17.60 -42.09
N LYS A 2 -22.49 16.59 -41.25
CA LYS A 2 -21.65 16.80 -40.08
C LYS A 2 -20.24 16.40 -40.49
N SER A 3 -19.40 17.40 -40.77
CA SER A 3 -17.95 17.23 -40.75
C SER A 3 -17.56 16.78 -39.34
N GLU A 4 -16.87 15.67 -39.19
CA GLU A 4 -16.21 15.36 -37.92
C GLU A 4 -15.10 16.38 -37.72
N VAL A 5 -15.15 17.06 -36.58
CA VAL A 5 -14.07 17.93 -36.17
C VAL A 5 -13.15 17.10 -35.31
N ILE A 6 -11.92 16.91 -35.77
CA ILE A 6 -10.88 16.21 -35.03
C ILE A 6 -9.87 17.27 -34.60
N VAL A 7 -9.69 17.41 -33.29
CA VAL A 7 -8.53 18.11 -32.75
C VAL A 7 -7.33 17.21 -33.04
N ILE A 8 -6.47 17.63 -33.97
CA ILE A 8 -5.27 16.87 -34.25
C ILE A 8 -4.39 16.92 -33.02
N VAL A 9 -4.05 15.74 -32.56
CA VAL A 9 -2.94 15.54 -31.69
C VAL A 9 -1.68 15.60 -32.57
N LYS A 10 -0.94 16.70 -32.41
CA LYS A 10 -0.05 17.29 -33.43
C LYS A 10 1.27 16.54 -33.58
N HIS A 11 1.40 15.81 -34.69
CA HIS A 11 2.69 15.25 -35.12
C HIS A 11 3.09 15.66 -36.54
N CYS A 12 2.62 16.81 -37.01
CA CYS A 12 3.11 17.38 -38.26
C CYS A 12 3.05 18.90 -38.20
N SER A 13 4.22 19.52 -38.32
CA SER A 13 4.45 20.92 -38.64
C SER A 13 3.90 21.34 -40.02
N THR A 14 3.22 20.44 -40.74
CA THR A 14 2.67 20.67 -42.09
C THR A 14 1.36 19.90 -42.32
N ALA A 15 0.30 20.17 -41.54
CA ALA A 15 -1.05 19.86 -42.03
C ALA A 15 -1.40 20.91 -43.10
N HIS A 16 -1.73 20.46 -44.31
CA HIS A 16 -2.18 21.30 -45.43
C HIS A 16 -3.56 20.80 -45.87
N GLY A 17 -4.33 21.62 -46.59
CA GLY A 17 -5.56 21.13 -47.23
C GLY A 17 -5.25 19.93 -48.12
N ASP A 18 -6.13 18.93 -48.15
CA ASP A 18 -5.98 17.66 -48.89
C ASP A 18 -5.11 16.55 -48.24
N VAL A 19 -4.70 16.70 -46.98
CA VAL A 19 -4.08 15.58 -46.25
C VAL A 19 -5.13 14.47 -46.03
N LEU A 20 -4.81 13.26 -46.47
CA LEU A 20 -5.64 12.07 -46.27
C LEU A 20 -5.48 11.54 -44.84
N HIS A 21 -6.61 11.22 -44.18
CA HIS A 21 -6.65 10.73 -42.81
C HIS A 21 -7.48 9.44 -42.70
N ASN A 22 -6.99 8.50 -41.90
CA ASN A 22 -7.65 7.23 -41.63
C ASN A 22 -8.25 7.21 -40.21
N SER A 23 -9.50 7.66 -40.12
CA SER A 23 -10.25 7.66 -38.85
C SER A 23 -10.56 6.26 -38.31
N SER A 24 -10.44 5.19 -39.12
CA SER A 24 -10.56 3.82 -38.63
C SER A 24 -9.35 3.40 -37.80
N GLN A 25 -8.14 3.74 -38.24
CA GLN A 25 -6.90 3.29 -37.60
C GLN A 25 -6.25 4.32 -36.66
N SER A 26 -6.73 5.56 -36.65
CA SER A 26 -6.23 6.65 -35.79
C SER A 26 -4.70 6.78 -35.85
N ASP A 27 -4.20 7.31 -36.97
CA ASP A 27 -2.83 7.84 -37.18
C ASP A 27 -1.65 6.90 -37.49
N ARG A 28 -1.77 5.56 -37.51
CA ARG A 28 -0.61 4.72 -37.89
C ARG A 28 -0.20 4.77 -39.37
N GLN A 29 -1.05 5.26 -40.27
CA GLN A 29 -0.74 5.31 -41.70
C GLN A 29 -1.01 6.71 -42.26
N LYS A 30 0.02 7.56 -42.23
CA LYS A 30 0.03 8.81 -42.99
C LYS A 30 0.37 8.48 -44.44
N SER A 31 -0.58 8.72 -45.34
CA SER A 31 -0.32 8.68 -46.77
C SER A 31 -0.01 10.10 -47.24
N CYS A 32 1.18 10.35 -47.78
CA CYS A 32 1.54 11.60 -48.46
C CYS A 32 0.90 11.73 -49.85
N LYS A 33 -0.20 11.01 -50.11
CA LYS A 33 -0.95 11.05 -51.36
C LYS A 33 -2.01 12.14 -51.26
N SER A 34 -2.33 12.72 -52.41
CA SER A 34 -3.20 13.88 -52.56
C SER A 34 -4.21 13.55 -53.67
N LEU A 35 -5.44 14.06 -53.56
CA LEU A 35 -6.51 13.85 -54.54
C LEU A 35 -6.47 14.88 -55.66
N TRP A 36 -5.88 16.04 -55.41
CA TRP A 36 -5.85 17.19 -56.31
C TRP A 36 -4.42 17.67 -56.57
N ASP A 37 -4.20 18.37 -57.68
CA ASP A 37 -2.92 19.03 -57.91
C ASP A 37 -2.79 20.26 -56.99
N VAL A 38 -1.54 20.69 -56.70
CA VAL A 38 -1.27 21.87 -55.86
C VAL A 38 -2.03 23.11 -56.36
N GLU A 39 -2.10 23.32 -57.67
CA GLU A 39 -2.85 24.44 -58.26
C GLU A 39 -4.36 24.39 -57.97
N ASP A 40 -4.94 23.19 -57.93
CA ASP A 40 -6.37 23.00 -57.65
C ASP A 40 -6.66 23.22 -56.16
N ILE A 41 -5.75 22.77 -55.29
CA ILE A 41 -5.81 23.04 -53.84
C ILE A 41 -5.71 24.54 -53.58
N GLU A 42 -4.76 25.24 -54.20
CA GLU A 42 -4.59 26.69 -54.05
C GLU A 42 -5.82 27.45 -54.53
N LYS A 43 -6.37 27.11 -55.70
CA LYS A 43 -7.60 27.74 -56.23
C LYS A 43 -8.83 27.44 -55.37
N GLY A 44 -8.90 26.25 -54.80
CA GLY A 44 -10.02 25.79 -53.97
C GLY A 44 -9.94 26.23 -52.50
N THR A 45 -8.79 26.75 -52.05
CA THR A 45 -8.56 27.14 -50.66
C THR A 45 -8.93 28.60 -50.42
N THR A 46 -9.77 28.85 -49.42
CA THR A 46 -10.04 30.18 -48.87
C THR A 46 -9.39 30.32 -47.51
N SER A 47 -8.79 31.48 -47.23
CA SER A 47 -8.29 31.82 -45.89
C SER A 47 -9.09 32.98 -45.30
N GLU A 48 -9.49 32.84 -44.04
CA GLU A 48 -10.18 33.86 -43.25
C GLU A 48 -9.41 34.12 -41.95
N ALA A 49 -9.13 35.40 -41.66
CA ALA A 49 -8.50 35.77 -40.40
C ALA A 49 -9.45 35.48 -39.23
N GLN A 50 -8.98 34.72 -38.24
CA GLN A 50 -9.71 34.41 -37.00
C GLN A 50 -8.83 34.65 -35.77
N PRO A 51 -8.39 35.91 -35.53
CA PRO A 51 -7.62 36.25 -34.36
C PRO A 51 -8.49 36.15 -33.10
N TYR A 52 -8.09 35.28 -32.18
CA TYR A 52 -8.75 35.12 -30.89
C TYR A 52 -7.70 34.75 -29.84
N SER A 53 -7.81 35.33 -28.65
CA SER A 53 -6.98 34.95 -27.51
C SER A 53 -7.90 34.66 -26.33
N ASN A 54 -7.75 33.49 -25.73
CA ASN A 54 -8.46 33.11 -24.52
C ASN A 54 -7.51 32.64 -23.43
N PHE A 55 -8.05 32.69 -22.22
CA PHE A 55 -7.40 32.24 -21.02
C PHE A 55 -8.42 31.50 -20.16
N ASP A 56 -8.12 30.24 -19.83
CA ASP A 56 -8.95 29.43 -18.94
C ASP A 56 -8.12 28.93 -17.75
N ILE A 57 -8.79 28.74 -16.60
CA ILE A 57 -8.17 28.15 -15.41
C ILE A 57 -9.01 26.95 -14.99
N THR A 58 -8.35 25.85 -14.64
CA THR A 58 -8.97 24.72 -13.97
C THR A 58 -8.23 24.33 -12.71
N THR A 59 -8.99 23.93 -11.69
CA THR A 59 -8.49 23.32 -10.46
C THR A 59 -8.58 21.79 -10.47
N SER A 60 -9.10 21.20 -11.57
CA SER A 60 -9.24 19.75 -11.73
C SER A 60 -8.18 19.21 -12.68
N ASP A 61 -7.45 18.20 -12.22
CA ASP A 61 -6.48 17.43 -13.02
C ASP A 61 -7.10 16.14 -13.62
N SER A 62 -8.42 15.98 -13.53
CA SER A 62 -9.11 14.78 -14.03
C SER A 62 -8.94 14.63 -15.54
N LEU A 63 -8.93 13.39 -16.03
CA LEU A 63 -8.95 13.12 -17.48
C LEU A 63 -10.17 13.80 -18.11
N SER A 64 -11.31 13.87 -17.41
CA SER A 64 -12.49 14.60 -17.87
C SER A 64 -12.20 16.05 -18.23
N GLU A 65 -11.55 16.78 -17.33
CA GLU A 65 -11.31 18.19 -17.52
C GLU A 65 -10.19 18.43 -18.55
N LYS A 66 -9.14 17.60 -18.56
CA LYS A 66 -8.07 17.68 -19.57
C LYS A 66 -8.61 17.52 -21.00
N HIS A 67 -9.44 16.51 -21.24
CA HIS A 67 -10.04 16.29 -22.56
C HIS A 67 -11.02 17.40 -22.95
N LYS A 68 -11.72 18.00 -21.98
CA LYS A 68 -12.60 19.15 -22.22
C LYS A 68 -11.80 20.40 -22.61
N LEU A 69 -10.70 20.69 -21.91
CA LEU A 69 -9.84 21.84 -22.21
C LEU A 69 -9.21 21.74 -23.60
N LEU A 70 -8.90 20.54 -24.05
CA LEU A 70 -8.37 20.24 -25.39
C LEU A 70 -9.45 19.95 -26.45
N ASP A 71 -10.74 20.04 -26.10
CA ASP A 71 -11.88 19.76 -27.00
C ASP A 71 -11.78 18.39 -27.73
N VAL A 72 -11.33 17.35 -27.01
CA VAL A 72 -11.08 16.01 -27.56
C VAL A 72 -12.38 15.20 -27.66
N SER A 73 -12.74 14.79 -28.88
CA SER A 73 -13.93 13.97 -29.13
C SER A 73 -13.84 12.58 -28.50
N ALA A 74 -14.97 11.96 -28.13
CA ALA A 74 -14.99 10.66 -27.48
C ALA A 74 -14.27 9.56 -28.28
N SER A 75 -14.42 9.54 -29.62
CA SER A 75 -13.71 8.57 -30.47
C SER A 75 -12.19 8.73 -30.36
N LEU A 76 -11.70 9.97 -30.30
CA LEU A 76 -10.28 10.27 -30.17
C LEU A 76 -9.76 9.95 -28.76
N GLN A 77 -10.56 10.16 -27.70
CA GLN A 77 -10.22 9.76 -26.33
C GLN A 77 -9.91 8.26 -26.23
N ALA A 78 -10.76 7.41 -26.83
CA ALA A 78 -10.54 5.97 -26.82
C ALA A 78 -9.25 5.58 -27.53
N SER A 79 -8.97 6.19 -28.69
CA SER A 79 -7.71 5.97 -29.41
C SER A 79 -6.48 6.46 -28.63
N PHE A 80 -6.60 7.59 -27.93
CA PHE A 80 -5.55 8.13 -27.08
C PHE A 80 -5.21 7.17 -25.94
N PHE A 81 -6.22 6.67 -25.20
CA PHE A 81 -5.99 5.69 -24.13
C PHE A 81 -5.31 4.42 -24.66
N ALA A 82 -5.70 3.97 -25.85
CA ALA A 82 -5.13 2.78 -26.47
C ALA A 82 -3.72 2.98 -27.07
N GLY A 83 -3.14 4.19 -26.98
CA GLY A 83 -1.84 4.48 -27.58
C GLY A 83 -1.84 4.42 -29.11
N LEU A 84 -3.00 4.60 -29.74
CA LEU A 84 -3.11 4.71 -31.19
C LEU A 84 -2.76 6.14 -31.66
N VAL A 85 -2.92 7.13 -30.79
CA VAL A 85 -2.68 8.54 -31.08
C VAL A 85 -1.44 9.01 -30.33
N GLU A 86 -0.52 9.67 -31.02
CA GLU A 86 0.72 10.17 -30.47
C GLU A 86 0.68 11.69 -30.30
N VAL A 87 0.87 12.19 -29.07
CA VAL A 87 0.77 13.61 -28.70
C VAL A 87 2.08 14.38 -28.78
N GLY A 88 1.99 15.63 -29.23
CA GLY A 88 3.09 16.59 -29.30
C GLY A 88 2.66 17.99 -28.88
N GLY A 89 3.64 18.84 -28.56
CA GLY A 89 3.40 20.23 -28.14
C GLY A 89 2.51 20.34 -26.91
N SER A 90 1.54 21.25 -26.97
CA SER A 90 0.56 21.48 -25.89
C SER A 90 -0.25 20.23 -25.49
N ALA A 91 -0.49 19.29 -26.40
CA ALA A 91 -1.25 18.07 -26.13
C ALA A 91 -0.51 17.09 -25.20
N GLN A 92 0.79 17.28 -24.95
CA GLN A 92 1.54 16.52 -23.93
C GLN A 92 0.95 16.68 -22.52
N TYR A 93 0.19 17.75 -22.28
CA TYR A 93 -0.62 17.94 -21.07
C TYR A 93 -1.57 16.77 -20.75
N LEU A 94 -1.99 15.96 -21.74
CA LEU A 94 -2.81 14.77 -21.50
C LEU A 94 -2.06 13.64 -20.76
N HIS A 95 -0.73 13.59 -20.88
CA HIS A 95 0.11 12.62 -20.17
C HIS A 95 0.57 13.12 -18.80
N ASP A 96 0.60 14.44 -18.62
CA ASP A 96 0.89 15.07 -17.34
C ASP A 96 -0.23 14.74 -16.34
N LYS A 97 0.11 14.15 -15.20
CA LYS A 97 -0.85 13.75 -14.16
C LYS A 97 -0.21 13.88 -12.79
N ALA A 98 -1.03 14.12 -11.77
CA ALA A 98 -0.58 14.12 -10.39
C ALA A 98 0.08 12.78 -10.01
N SER A 99 1.19 12.82 -9.27
CA SER A 99 1.88 11.60 -8.81
C SER A 99 1.48 11.19 -7.39
N SER A 100 0.82 12.09 -6.66
CA SER A 100 0.46 11.96 -5.25
C SER A 100 -0.86 12.67 -4.97
N LYS A 101 -1.62 12.18 -3.98
CA LYS A 101 -2.83 12.87 -3.50
C LYS A 101 -2.52 14.17 -2.77
N HIS A 102 -1.29 14.32 -2.30
CA HIS A 102 -0.80 15.51 -1.62
C HIS A 102 -0.47 16.66 -2.58
N GLN A 103 -0.40 16.38 -3.90
CA GLN A 103 -0.10 17.40 -4.89
C GLN A 103 -1.33 18.25 -5.21
N CYS A 104 -1.25 19.54 -4.89
CA CYS A 104 -2.23 20.55 -5.25
C CYS A 104 -1.89 21.09 -6.64
N ARG A 105 -2.81 21.00 -7.60
CA ARG A 105 -2.54 21.41 -8.99
C ARG A 105 -3.61 22.37 -9.48
N VAL A 106 -3.19 23.45 -10.13
CA VAL A 106 -4.07 24.37 -10.86
C VAL A 106 -3.44 24.62 -12.22
N THR A 107 -4.21 24.36 -13.27
CA THR A 107 -3.72 24.52 -14.65
C THR A 107 -4.30 25.77 -15.27
N MET A 108 -3.42 26.52 -15.91
CA MET A 108 -3.74 27.67 -16.74
C MET A 108 -3.60 27.29 -18.21
N LYS A 109 -4.66 27.51 -19.01
CA LYS A 109 -4.65 27.34 -20.46
C LYS A 109 -4.60 28.70 -21.13
N TYR A 110 -3.64 28.88 -22.03
CA TYR A 110 -3.62 29.94 -23.03
C TYR A 110 -4.00 29.35 -24.39
N GLN A 111 -4.84 30.06 -25.13
CA GLN A 111 -5.17 29.73 -26.51
C GLN A 111 -5.12 30.99 -27.37
N GLY A 112 -4.33 30.96 -28.44
CA GLY A 112 -4.31 31.99 -29.48
C GLY A 112 -4.62 31.38 -30.84
N THR A 113 -5.59 31.90 -31.59
CA THR A 113 -5.83 31.51 -32.99
C THR A 113 -5.51 32.66 -33.94
N THR A 114 -5.18 32.35 -35.19
CA THR A 114 -4.70 33.32 -36.18
C THR A 114 -5.57 33.34 -37.44
N GLU A 115 -5.64 32.23 -38.16
CA GLU A 115 -6.37 32.10 -39.42
C GLU A 115 -7.06 30.74 -39.54
N PHE A 116 -8.15 30.71 -40.31
CA PHE A 116 -8.84 29.50 -40.71
C PHE A 116 -8.71 29.32 -42.23
N LYS A 117 -8.16 28.19 -42.66
CA LYS A 117 -8.01 27.81 -44.07
C LYS A 117 -9.00 26.69 -44.39
N GLU A 118 -9.84 26.88 -45.39
CA GLU A 118 -10.84 25.92 -45.86
C GLU A 118 -10.63 25.57 -47.33
N LEU A 119 -10.55 24.27 -47.64
CA LEU A 119 -10.54 23.73 -49.00
C LEU A 119 -11.97 23.35 -49.42
N LYS A 120 -12.51 24.05 -50.41
CA LYS A 120 -13.85 23.78 -50.96
C LYS A 120 -13.80 22.61 -51.94
N VAL A 121 -13.91 21.40 -51.40
CA VAL A 121 -13.84 20.15 -52.17
C VAL A 121 -15.02 19.95 -53.14
N LEU A 122 -16.18 20.55 -52.85
CA LEU A 122 -17.36 20.48 -53.72
C LEU A 122 -17.17 21.39 -54.94
N GLY A 123 -16.76 20.79 -56.06
CA GLY A 123 -16.51 21.48 -57.33
C GLY A 123 -15.10 21.28 -57.89
N LEU A 124 -14.19 20.66 -57.12
CA LEU A 124 -12.86 20.27 -57.61
C LEU A 124 -12.92 18.90 -58.30
N ASN A 125 -12.28 18.80 -59.47
CA ASN A 125 -12.15 17.54 -60.18
C ASN A 125 -10.99 16.72 -59.61
N VAL A 126 -11.28 15.53 -59.08
CA VAL A 126 -10.24 14.61 -58.57
C VAL A 126 -9.27 14.23 -59.69
N LYS A 127 -7.97 14.40 -59.43
CA LYS A 127 -6.88 14.13 -60.38
C LYS A 127 -6.30 12.73 -60.24
N TYR A 128 -6.28 12.22 -59.01
CA TYR A 128 -5.67 10.94 -58.65
C TYR A 128 -6.73 9.97 -58.07
N PRO A 129 -7.70 9.50 -58.87
CA PRO A 129 -8.80 8.65 -58.37
C PRO A 129 -8.34 7.27 -57.88
N GLU A 130 -7.16 6.81 -58.29
CA GLU A 130 -6.54 5.56 -57.83
C GLU A 130 -6.29 5.53 -56.31
N VAL A 131 -6.18 6.70 -55.67
CA VAL A 131 -6.03 6.85 -54.22
C VAL A 131 -7.22 6.24 -53.47
N PHE A 132 -8.44 6.33 -54.03
CA PHE A 132 -9.63 5.73 -53.41
C PHE A 132 -9.55 4.19 -53.35
N ASN A 133 -8.93 3.56 -54.36
CA ASN A 133 -8.85 2.10 -54.47
C ASN A 133 -7.85 1.47 -53.49
N GLN A 134 -6.97 2.28 -52.90
CA GLN A 134 -5.95 1.79 -51.97
C GLN A 134 -6.52 1.57 -50.56
N MET A 135 -7.72 2.12 -50.26
CA MET A 135 -8.41 2.00 -48.97
C MET A 135 -7.57 2.42 -47.75
N GLU A 136 -6.54 3.26 -47.96
CA GLU A 136 -5.61 3.70 -46.92
C GLU A 136 -6.17 4.84 -46.07
N ALA A 137 -7.20 5.55 -46.53
CA ALA A 137 -7.81 6.69 -45.85
C ALA A 137 -9.34 6.66 -45.94
N THR A 138 -10.01 7.23 -44.92
CA THR A 138 -11.48 7.34 -44.85
C THR A 138 -11.95 8.79 -44.99
N HIS A 139 -11.08 9.75 -44.70
CA HIS A 139 -11.36 11.18 -44.72
C HIS A 139 -10.24 11.96 -45.41
N VAL A 140 -10.56 13.18 -45.82
CA VAL A 140 -9.61 14.20 -46.27
C VAL A 140 -9.76 15.46 -45.43
N VAL A 141 -8.64 16.12 -45.14
CA VAL A 141 -8.62 17.42 -44.44
C VAL A 141 -9.14 18.51 -45.36
N VAL A 142 -10.23 19.17 -44.94
CA VAL A 142 -10.88 20.25 -45.70
C VAL A 142 -10.89 21.59 -44.96
N GLY A 143 -10.53 21.61 -43.68
CA GLY A 143 -10.45 22.86 -42.92
C GLY A 143 -9.40 22.76 -41.83
N ILE A 144 -8.65 23.82 -41.61
CA ILE A 144 -7.62 23.91 -40.58
C ILE A 144 -7.69 25.28 -39.91
N LEU A 145 -7.86 25.31 -38.59
CA LEU A 145 -7.69 26.50 -37.77
C LEU A 145 -6.27 26.53 -37.24
N TYR A 146 -5.53 27.57 -37.57
CA TYR A 146 -4.16 27.81 -37.12
C TYR A 146 -4.14 28.66 -35.85
N GLY A 147 -3.17 28.38 -35.00
CA GLY A 147 -2.97 29.06 -33.72
C GLY A 147 -1.85 28.42 -32.89
N ALA A 148 -1.87 28.62 -31.58
CA ALA A 148 -1.03 27.92 -30.63
C ALA A 148 -1.75 27.84 -29.28
N GLU A 149 -1.53 26.74 -28.57
CA GLU A 149 -2.00 26.55 -27.20
C GLU A 149 -0.81 26.37 -26.26
N ALA A 150 -1.00 26.75 -25.00
CA ALA A 150 -0.07 26.46 -23.91
C ALA A 150 -0.82 26.14 -22.63
N PHE A 151 -0.31 25.17 -21.89
CA PHE A 151 -0.75 24.78 -20.56
C PHE A 151 0.40 25.04 -19.59
N MET A 152 0.14 25.84 -18.56
CA MET A 152 1.04 26.01 -17.41
C MET A 152 0.39 25.35 -16.22
N VAL A 153 0.99 24.26 -15.75
CA VAL A 153 0.51 23.48 -14.61
C VAL A 153 1.28 23.96 -13.39
N PHE A 154 0.59 24.66 -12.49
CA PHE A 154 1.17 25.14 -11.24
C PHE A 154 0.88 24.14 -10.14
N GLU A 155 1.91 23.80 -9.37
CA GLU A 155 1.82 22.77 -8.35
C GLU A 155 2.60 23.09 -7.08
N ASP A 156 2.04 22.64 -5.96
CA ASP A 156 2.61 22.69 -4.61
C ASP A 156 2.13 21.44 -3.83
N THR A 157 2.77 21.08 -2.72
CA THR A 157 2.51 19.84 -1.96
C THR A 157 1.95 20.14 -0.58
N ALA A 158 0.80 19.54 -0.26
CA ALA A 158 0.16 19.64 1.06
C ALA A 158 0.55 18.48 1.97
N ALA A 159 0.83 18.77 3.26
CA ALA A 159 1.05 17.75 4.27
C ALA A 159 -0.24 17.01 4.65
N ASP A 160 -1.39 17.70 4.61
CA ASP A 160 -2.69 17.14 4.95
C ASP A 160 -3.85 17.77 4.15
N GLU A 161 -5.07 17.24 4.35
CA GLU A 161 -6.27 17.69 3.65
C GLU A 161 -6.73 19.11 4.03
N SER A 162 -6.37 19.61 5.22
CA SER A 162 -6.69 21.00 5.61
C SER A 162 -5.82 21.97 4.83
N GLU A 163 -4.52 21.71 4.78
CA GLU A 163 -3.55 22.52 4.02
C GLU A 163 -3.83 22.46 2.51
N LYS A 164 -4.30 21.31 2.01
CA LYS A 164 -4.68 21.15 0.59
C LYS A 164 -5.70 22.18 0.13
N GLN A 165 -6.73 22.46 0.93
CA GLN A 165 -7.74 23.47 0.58
C GLN A 165 -7.16 24.88 0.54
N GLU A 166 -6.27 25.19 1.48
CA GLU A 166 -5.57 26.48 1.54
C GLU A 166 -4.65 26.68 0.33
N ILE A 167 -3.77 25.70 0.05
CA ILE A 167 -2.85 25.74 -1.09
C ILE A 167 -3.61 25.86 -2.41
N HIS A 168 -4.68 25.07 -2.61
CA HIS A 168 -5.52 25.19 -3.81
C HIS A 168 -6.16 26.58 -3.95
N GLY A 169 -6.58 27.18 -2.83
CA GLY A 169 -7.08 28.56 -2.78
C GLY A 169 -6.02 29.56 -3.22
N ASN A 170 -4.81 29.46 -2.66
CA ASN A 170 -3.67 30.32 -2.96
C ASN A 170 -3.25 30.21 -4.43
N LEU A 171 -3.06 28.99 -4.95
CA LEU A 171 -2.78 28.74 -6.37
C LEU A 171 -3.84 29.40 -7.27
N SER A 172 -5.12 29.19 -6.96
CA SER A 172 -6.22 29.74 -7.76
C SER A 172 -6.25 31.26 -7.77
N VAL A 173 -5.95 31.91 -6.64
CA VAL A 173 -5.88 33.37 -6.54
C VAL A 173 -4.70 33.91 -7.35
N MET A 174 -3.51 33.33 -7.19
CA MET A 174 -2.31 33.80 -7.85
C MET A 174 -2.41 33.64 -9.37
N ILE A 175 -2.84 32.48 -9.86
CA ILE A 175 -2.94 32.24 -11.31
C ILE A 175 -3.95 33.18 -11.99
N LYS A 176 -5.03 33.55 -11.28
CA LYS A 176 -5.99 34.56 -11.77
C LYS A 176 -5.39 35.96 -11.88
N LYS A 177 -4.33 36.27 -11.12
CA LYS A 177 -3.64 37.57 -11.19
C LYS A 177 -2.70 37.68 -12.39
N ILE A 178 -2.17 36.56 -12.93
CA ILE A 178 -1.17 36.54 -14.01
C ILE A 178 -1.47 37.51 -15.17
N PRO A 179 -2.70 37.57 -15.74
CA PRO A 179 -2.98 38.50 -16.83
C PRO A 179 -2.79 39.98 -16.46
N GLY A 180 -3.03 40.34 -15.19
CA GLY A 180 -2.99 41.71 -14.68
C GLY A 180 -1.68 42.13 -14.01
N ILE A 181 -0.72 41.22 -13.80
CA ILE A 181 0.56 41.56 -13.15
C ILE A 181 1.42 42.42 -14.07
N GLU A 182 2.02 43.48 -13.50
CA GLU A 182 2.96 44.37 -14.17
C GLU A 182 4.39 43.84 -14.08
N ILE A 183 5.18 44.10 -15.13
CA ILE A 183 6.60 43.79 -15.17
C ILE A 183 7.34 45.12 -15.06
N SER A 184 8.16 45.25 -14.02
CA SER A 184 9.04 46.41 -13.83
C SER A 184 10.06 46.52 -14.97
N GLY A 185 10.67 47.71 -15.14
CA GLY A 185 11.65 47.95 -16.21
C GLY A 185 12.92 47.08 -16.16
N GLU A 186 13.15 46.32 -15.09
CA GLU A 186 14.23 45.33 -14.96
C GLU A 186 13.82 43.91 -15.35
N GLY A 187 12.60 43.68 -15.84
CA GLY A 187 12.08 42.33 -16.12
C GLY A 187 11.64 41.58 -14.86
N LYS A 188 11.47 42.26 -13.72
CA LYS A 188 10.97 41.65 -12.48
C LYS A 188 9.46 41.80 -12.38
N VAL A 189 8.82 40.71 -11.99
CA VAL A 189 7.39 40.61 -11.70
C VAL A 189 7.07 41.41 -10.42
N GLU A 190 6.17 42.38 -10.51
CA GLU A 190 5.78 43.19 -9.34
C GLU A 190 4.76 42.45 -8.47
N MET A 191 5.14 42.15 -7.22
CA MET A 191 4.32 41.45 -6.23
C MET A 191 4.50 42.05 -4.84
N ASN A 192 3.43 42.08 -4.04
CA ASN A 192 3.49 42.43 -2.62
C ASN A 192 4.07 41.26 -1.80
N ASP A 193 4.34 41.47 -0.52
CA ASP A 193 4.98 40.44 0.31
C ASP A 193 4.07 39.23 0.59
N GLU A 194 2.75 39.42 0.67
CA GLU A 194 1.78 38.32 0.80
C GLU A 194 1.80 37.41 -0.44
N ASP A 195 1.82 38.00 -1.63
CA ASP A 195 1.85 37.29 -2.92
C ASP A 195 3.16 36.51 -3.09
N LYS A 196 4.29 37.07 -2.64
CA LYS A 196 5.59 36.36 -2.64
C LYS A 196 5.57 35.14 -1.72
N ASP A 197 4.98 35.27 -0.54
CA ASP A 197 4.85 34.15 0.39
C ASP A 197 3.95 33.05 -0.18
N MET A 198 2.86 33.42 -0.87
CA MET A 198 1.98 32.46 -1.54
C MET A 198 2.69 31.67 -2.64
N VAL A 199 3.54 32.29 -3.47
CA VAL A 199 4.16 31.63 -4.63
C VAL A 199 5.49 30.93 -4.33
N LYS A 200 6.02 31.08 -3.12
CA LYS A 200 7.37 30.64 -2.74
C LYS A 200 7.66 29.16 -3.03
N ASN A 201 6.68 28.29 -2.81
CA ASN A 201 6.81 26.84 -3.02
C ASN A 201 6.14 26.37 -4.32
N MET A 202 5.56 27.28 -5.09
CA MET A 202 4.89 26.94 -6.34
C MET A 202 5.93 26.63 -7.41
N SER A 203 5.77 25.47 -8.05
CA SER A 203 6.48 25.13 -9.27
C SER A 203 5.54 25.19 -10.48
N CYS A 204 6.12 25.34 -11.67
CA CYS A 204 5.39 25.40 -12.93
C CYS A 204 5.93 24.34 -13.91
N THR A 205 5.03 23.64 -14.58
CA THR A 205 5.35 22.78 -15.73
C THR A 205 4.66 23.33 -16.97
N PHE A 206 5.42 23.55 -18.04
CA PHE A 206 4.93 24.11 -19.29
C PHE A 206 4.78 23.04 -20.39
N HIS A 207 3.58 22.99 -20.98
CA HIS A 207 3.27 22.20 -22.17
C HIS A 207 2.68 23.13 -23.24
N GLY A 208 3.42 23.46 -24.29
CA GLY A 208 2.94 24.43 -25.28
C GLY A 208 3.47 24.23 -26.69
N ASP A 209 2.80 24.87 -27.64
CA ASP A 209 3.16 24.86 -29.06
C ASP A 209 4.21 25.93 -29.43
N PHE A 210 4.79 26.58 -28.42
CA PHE A 210 5.72 27.69 -28.57
C PHE A 210 7.17 27.19 -28.43
N LEU A 211 8.06 27.67 -29.29
CA LEU A 211 9.49 27.49 -29.07
C LEU A 211 9.99 28.55 -28.07
N LEU A 212 10.25 28.10 -26.86
CA LEU A 212 10.87 28.89 -25.79
C LEU A 212 12.36 28.55 -25.70
N GLU A 213 13.19 29.52 -25.30
CA GLU A 213 14.60 29.23 -24.99
C GLU A 213 14.73 28.35 -23.74
N GLN A 214 13.86 28.60 -22.75
CA GLN A 214 13.75 27.82 -21.53
C GLN A 214 12.28 27.78 -21.09
N ASN A 215 11.85 26.61 -20.61
CA ASN A 215 10.51 26.46 -20.05
C ASN A 215 10.45 27.06 -18.63
N PRO A 216 9.33 27.71 -18.25
CA PRO A 216 9.17 28.26 -16.92
C PRO A 216 9.05 27.14 -15.89
N THR A 217 9.73 27.31 -14.76
CA THR A 217 9.76 26.40 -13.62
C THR A 217 9.24 27.03 -12.33
N SER A 218 9.15 28.36 -12.28
CA SER A 218 8.56 29.13 -11.18
C SER A 218 7.34 29.94 -11.60
N TYR A 219 6.64 30.53 -10.62
CA TYR A 219 5.54 31.44 -10.88
C TYR A 219 5.97 32.70 -11.64
N GLU A 220 7.09 33.31 -11.26
CA GLU A 220 7.63 34.51 -11.91
C GLU A 220 7.97 34.26 -13.38
N GLU A 221 8.67 33.16 -13.65
CA GLU A 221 9.03 32.75 -15.01
C GLU A 221 7.77 32.51 -15.85
N ALA A 222 6.74 31.90 -15.26
CA ALA A 222 5.46 31.67 -15.94
C ALA A 222 4.74 32.99 -16.30
N VAL A 223 4.81 34.01 -15.44
CA VAL A 223 4.26 35.36 -15.74
C VAL A 223 4.99 35.98 -16.92
N LEU A 224 6.32 35.91 -16.95
CA LEU A 224 7.12 36.45 -18.06
C LEU A 224 6.76 35.76 -19.38
N VAL A 225 6.78 34.42 -19.40
CA VAL A 225 6.43 33.63 -20.57
C VAL A 225 5.00 33.95 -21.04
N TYR A 226 4.03 34.04 -20.13
CA TYR A 226 2.64 34.38 -20.46
C TYR A 226 2.53 35.71 -21.22
N LYS A 227 3.27 36.74 -20.80
CA LYS A 227 3.26 38.07 -21.45
C LYS A 227 3.91 38.04 -22.83
N GLU A 228 4.82 37.10 -23.08
CA GLU A 228 5.48 36.91 -24.37
C GLU A 228 4.65 36.07 -25.35
N LEU A 229 3.80 35.14 -24.89
CA LEU A 229 3.03 34.21 -25.73
C LEU A 229 2.34 34.87 -26.95
N PRO A 230 1.63 36.01 -26.83
CA PRO A 230 0.97 36.62 -27.97
C PRO A 230 1.96 37.07 -29.07
N THR A 231 3.18 37.46 -28.69
CA THR A 231 4.21 37.91 -29.63
C THR A 231 4.92 36.74 -30.30
N LEU A 232 4.97 35.58 -29.64
CA LEU A 232 5.66 34.38 -30.12
C LEU A 232 4.95 33.71 -31.32
N LEU A 233 3.68 34.05 -31.59
CA LEU A 233 2.97 33.64 -32.80
C LEU A 233 3.50 34.31 -34.08
N GLY A 234 4.24 35.42 -33.96
CA GLY A 234 4.65 36.27 -35.07
C GLY A 234 3.54 37.26 -35.49
N LYS A 235 3.92 38.34 -36.17
CA LYS A 235 3.00 39.44 -36.52
C LYS A 235 1.81 38.99 -37.37
N ASP A 236 2.05 38.03 -38.26
CA ASP A 236 1.05 37.48 -39.18
C ASP A 236 0.73 36.00 -38.86
N GLY A 237 1.09 35.52 -37.66
CA GLY A 237 0.86 34.13 -37.27
C GLY A 237 1.81 33.11 -37.93
N GLU A 238 2.99 33.55 -38.40
CA GLU A 238 3.95 32.71 -39.13
C GLU A 238 4.44 31.48 -38.36
N LYS A 239 4.36 31.51 -37.02
CA LYS A 239 4.71 30.40 -36.13
C LYS A 239 3.50 29.61 -35.64
N ALA A 240 2.31 29.91 -36.15
CA ALA A 240 1.09 29.21 -35.78
C ALA A 240 1.10 27.76 -36.30
N VAL A 241 0.63 26.85 -35.46
CA VAL A 241 0.45 25.43 -35.77
C VAL A 241 -1.04 25.11 -35.95
N PRO A 242 -1.40 24.02 -36.64
CA PRO A 242 -2.79 23.54 -36.69
C PRO A 242 -3.32 23.28 -35.28
N VAL A 243 -4.41 23.93 -34.87
CA VAL A 243 -5.07 23.71 -33.56
C VAL A 243 -6.29 22.81 -33.72
N LYS A 244 -7.08 22.99 -34.78
CA LYS A 244 -8.33 22.24 -35.02
C LYS A 244 -8.46 21.90 -36.50
N VAL A 245 -8.95 20.70 -36.81
CA VAL A 245 -9.05 20.21 -38.19
C VAL A 245 -10.43 19.64 -38.49
N TRP A 246 -10.93 19.95 -39.68
CA TRP A 246 -12.21 19.48 -40.20
C TRP A 246 -11.95 18.44 -41.26
N LEU A 247 -12.59 17.28 -41.08
CA LEU A 247 -12.46 16.14 -41.97
C LEU A 247 -13.72 15.96 -42.81
N TYR A 248 -13.53 15.69 -44.09
CA TYR A 248 -14.59 15.35 -45.03
C TYR A 248 -14.53 13.87 -45.43
N PRO A 249 -15.63 13.11 -45.33
CA PRO A 249 -15.62 11.69 -45.67
C PRO A 249 -15.36 11.44 -47.16
N LEU A 250 -14.38 10.59 -47.48
CA LEU A 250 -14.02 10.28 -48.87
C LEU A 250 -15.13 9.54 -49.63
N ASN A 251 -15.94 8.75 -48.92
CA ASN A 251 -17.09 8.04 -49.50
C ASN A 251 -18.18 8.98 -50.04
N LYS A 252 -18.13 10.28 -49.73
CA LYS A 252 -18.99 11.30 -50.33
C LYS A 252 -18.45 11.82 -51.66
N LEU A 253 -17.16 11.62 -51.93
CA LEU A 253 -16.52 11.94 -53.21
C LEU A 253 -16.51 10.74 -54.15
N ASN A 254 -16.34 9.53 -53.62
CA ASN A 254 -16.33 8.28 -54.37
C ASN A 254 -16.79 7.10 -53.51
N ASP A 255 -17.82 6.37 -53.96
CA ASP A 255 -18.43 5.26 -53.20
C ASP A 255 -17.49 4.07 -52.94
N VAL A 256 -16.36 3.97 -53.67
CA VAL A 256 -15.35 2.89 -53.49
C VAL A 256 -14.40 3.20 -52.32
N ALA A 257 -14.35 4.45 -51.84
CA ALA A 257 -13.46 4.85 -50.76
C ALA A 257 -13.75 4.10 -49.46
N ALA A 258 -12.72 3.90 -48.63
CA ALA A 258 -12.88 3.30 -47.32
C ALA A 258 -13.80 4.17 -46.43
N GLN A 259 -14.59 3.53 -45.58
CA GLN A 259 -15.53 4.19 -44.69
C GLN A 259 -15.51 3.57 -43.30
N ILE A 260 -15.75 4.39 -42.27
CA ILE A 260 -16.06 3.89 -40.94
C ILE A 260 -17.43 3.23 -41.02
N LYS A 261 -17.50 1.94 -40.64
CA LYS A 261 -18.75 1.17 -40.63
C LYS A 261 -19.45 1.24 -39.28
N ASN A 262 -18.71 1.24 -38.18
CA ASN A 262 -19.27 1.35 -36.82
C ASN A 262 -18.53 2.43 -36.01
N MET A 263 -19.26 3.07 -35.11
CA MET A 263 -18.71 3.99 -34.11
C MET A 263 -18.67 3.30 -32.75
N VAL A 264 -17.68 3.65 -31.93
CA VAL A 264 -17.67 3.26 -30.51
C VAL A 264 -18.58 4.23 -29.75
N SER A 265 -19.51 3.70 -28.97
CA SER A 265 -20.45 4.52 -28.22
C SER A 265 -19.73 5.34 -27.14
N GLU A 266 -20.20 6.58 -26.93
CA GLU A 266 -19.70 7.45 -25.86
C GLU A 266 -19.80 6.80 -24.47
N SER A 267 -20.77 5.90 -24.28
CA SER A 267 -20.92 5.10 -23.06
C SER A 267 -19.72 4.18 -22.82
N LEU A 268 -19.22 3.47 -23.84
CA LEU A 268 -18.04 2.63 -23.69
C LEU A 268 -16.76 3.45 -23.53
N VAL A 269 -16.63 4.57 -24.25
CA VAL A 269 -15.51 5.49 -24.05
C VAL A 269 -15.46 6.00 -22.61
N SER A 270 -16.61 6.39 -22.06
CA SER A 270 -16.73 6.85 -20.68
C SER A 270 -16.36 5.74 -19.68
N GLN A 271 -16.74 4.48 -19.95
CA GLN A 271 -16.33 3.35 -19.12
C GLN A 271 -14.82 3.09 -19.18
N LEU A 272 -14.22 3.10 -20.37
CA LEU A 272 -12.77 2.96 -20.55
C LEU A 272 -12.01 4.07 -19.82
N LYS A 273 -12.49 5.32 -19.94
CA LYS A 273 -11.93 6.46 -19.22
C LYS A 273 -11.99 6.27 -17.70
N LYS A 274 -13.13 5.83 -17.17
CA LYS A 274 -13.28 5.55 -15.74
C LYS A 274 -12.28 4.49 -15.27
N VAL A 275 -12.07 3.44 -16.07
CA VAL A 275 -11.04 2.42 -15.79
C VAL A 275 -9.64 3.05 -15.71
N MET A 276 -9.29 3.94 -16.64
CA MET A 276 -8.00 4.64 -16.62
C MET A 276 -7.86 5.58 -15.42
N GLU A 277 -8.94 6.23 -14.98
CA GLU A 277 -8.96 7.04 -13.74
C GLU A 277 -8.79 6.14 -12.50
N ASP A 278 -9.47 4.99 -12.45
CA ASP A 278 -9.37 4.03 -11.34
C ASP A 278 -7.94 3.45 -11.21
N PHE A 279 -7.27 3.11 -12.32
CA PHE A 279 -5.86 2.67 -12.29
C PHE A 279 -4.92 3.76 -11.80
N HIS A 280 -5.10 4.99 -12.30
CA HIS A 280 -4.26 6.10 -11.93
C HIS A 280 -4.40 6.46 -10.43
N GLU A 281 -5.62 6.44 -9.92
CA GLU A 281 -5.89 6.63 -8.48
C GLU A 281 -5.18 5.56 -7.63
N ALA A 282 -5.23 4.30 -8.05
CA ALA A 282 -4.54 3.21 -7.36
C ALA A 282 -3.02 3.37 -7.38
N GLU A 283 -2.43 3.82 -8.50
CA GLU A 283 -1.00 4.15 -8.59
C GLU A 283 -0.61 5.28 -7.63
N MET A 284 -1.36 6.40 -7.61
CA MET A 284 -1.12 7.52 -6.69
C MET A 284 -1.18 7.07 -5.22
N ARG A 285 -2.25 6.35 -4.85
CA ARG A 285 -2.40 5.78 -3.50
C ARG A 285 -1.21 4.91 -3.12
N SER A 286 -0.78 4.04 -4.03
CA SER A 286 0.37 3.17 -3.78
C SER A 286 1.67 3.96 -3.63
N THR A 287 1.87 5.03 -4.40
CA THR A 287 3.05 5.92 -4.28
C THR A 287 3.08 6.63 -2.92
N ASP A 288 1.94 7.14 -2.45
CA ASP A 288 1.83 7.77 -1.13
C ASP A 288 2.14 6.78 0.00
N LEU A 289 1.67 5.53 -0.13
CA LEU A 289 1.97 4.47 0.82
C LEU A 289 3.44 4.03 0.78
N LEU A 290 4.09 4.04 -0.39
CA LEU A 290 5.52 3.74 -0.53
C LEU A 290 6.36 4.74 0.28
N VAL A 291 6.07 6.04 0.17
CA VAL A 291 6.75 7.08 0.95
C VAL A 291 6.58 6.82 2.46
N LYS A 292 5.36 6.53 2.91
CA LYS A 292 5.10 6.20 4.33
C LYS A 292 5.83 4.95 4.78
N SER A 293 5.90 3.92 3.94
CA SER A 293 6.59 2.66 4.23
C SER A 293 8.11 2.86 4.36
N GLU A 294 8.69 3.75 3.56
CA GLU A 294 10.11 4.09 3.62
C GLU A 294 10.45 4.88 4.90
N ILE A 295 9.60 5.84 5.30
CA ILE A 295 9.73 6.56 6.58
C ILE A 295 9.69 5.59 7.77
N LEU A 296 8.81 4.58 7.72
CA LEU A 296 8.73 3.54 8.74
C LEU A 296 9.79 2.46 8.59
N LYS A 297 10.62 2.48 7.53
CA LYS A 297 11.62 1.45 7.21
C LYS A 297 11.04 0.03 7.13
N THR A 298 9.80 -0.11 6.63
CA THR A 298 9.08 -1.40 6.52
C THR A 298 9.29 -2.04 5.16
N ASP A 299 10.40 -2.77 4.97
CA ASP A 299 10.74 -3.37 3.68
C ASP A 299 9.65 -4.34 3.17
N ASP A 300 9.03 -5.14 4.04
CA ASP A 300 7.96 -6.07 3.64
C ASP A 300 6.75 -5.39 2.98
N ILE A 301 6.30 -4.25 3.53
CA ILE A 301 5.16 -3.51 2.96
C ILE A 301 5.59 -2.79 1.69
N ARG A 302 6.80 -2.22 1.67
CA ARG A 302 7.36 -1.56 0.49
C ARG A 302 7.43 -2.52 -0.69
N ASP A 303 8.03 -3.69 -0.50
CA ASP A 303 8.20 -4.70 -1.55
C ASP A 303 6.82 -5.17 -2.11
N LYS A 304 5.80 -5.28 -1.25
CA LYS A 304 4.42 -5.59 -1.66
C LYS A 304 3.79 -4.48 -2.50
N LEU A 305 3.99 -3.21 -2.14
CA LEU A 305 3.51 -2.05 -2.90
C LEU A 305 4.23 -1.93 -4.26
N GLU A 306 5.54 -2.16 -4.30
CA GLU A 306 6.32 -2.17 -5.55
C GLU A 306 5.88 -3.29 -6.50
N LEU A 307 5.61 -4.48 -5.94
CA LEU A 307 5.05 -5.59 -6.70
C LEU A 307 3.65 -5.24 -7.25
N PHE A 308 2.79 -4.64 -6.43
CA PHE A 308 1.49 -4.16 -6.87
C PHE A 308 1.59 -3.18 -8.05
N GLN A 309 2.43 -2.14 -7.93
CA GLN A 309 2.64 -1.16 -9.01
C GLN A 309 3.14 -1.85 -10.29
N THR A 310 4.08 -2.78 -10.17
CA THR A 310 4.60 -3.54 -11.32
C THR A 310 3.50 -4.34 -12.00
N LYS A 311 2.70 -5.08 -11.22
CA LYS A 311 1.60 -5.90 -11.75
C LYS A 311 0.48 -5.05 -12.37
N LEU A 312 0.17 -3.90 -11.79
CA LEU A 312 -0.82 -2.96 -12.33
C LEU A 312 -0.36 -2.37 -13.67
N ARG A 313 0.92 -1.98 -13.80
CA ARG A 313 1.51 -1.50 -15.05
C ARG A 313 1.48 -2.58 -16.14
N ASP A 314 1.91 -3.80 -15.82
CA ASP A 314 1.89 -4.94 -16.74
C ASP A 314 0.46 -5.23 -17.21
N PHE A 315 -0.50 -5.26 -16.28
CA PHE A 315 -1.90 -5.49 -16.58
C PHE A 315 -2.46 -4.37 -17.49
N THR A 316 -2.18 -3.12 -17.16
CA THR A 316 -2.64 -1.95 -17.94
C THR A 316 -2.11 -1.99 -19.37
N ALA A 317 -0.85 -2.33 -19.56
CA ALA A 317 -0.24 -2.46 -20.89
C ALA A 317 -0.95 -3.54 -21.75
N VAL A 318 -1.14 -4.74 -21.20
CA VAL A 318 -1.84 -5.84 -21.89
C VAL A 318 -3.31 -5.50 -22.15
N PHE A 319 -3.96 -4.84 -21.19
CA PHE A 319 -5.34 -4.40 -21.32
C PHE A 319 -5.51 -3.39 -22.46
N LEU A 320 -4.66 -2.36 -22.51
CA LEU A 320 -4.71 -1.31 -23.53
C LEU A 320 -4.26 -1.81 -24.91
N GLN A 321 -3.31 -2.74 -24.98
CA GLN A 321 -2.93 -3.37 -26.24
C GLN A 321 -4.12 -4.05 -26.92
N LYS A 322 -4.94 -4.78 -26.16
CA LYS A 322 -6.17 -5.41 -26.68
C LYS A 322 -7.19 -4.36 -27.13
N VAL A 323 -7.32 -3.25 -26.41
CA VAL A 323 -8.19 -2.14 -26.84
C VAL A 323 -7.68 -1.54 -28.15
N ALA A 324 -6.36 -1.38 -28.30
CA ALA A 324 -5.73 -0.87 -29.52
C ALA A 324 -5.97 -1.76 -30.75
N GLU A 325 -6.08 -3.08 -30.56
CA GLU A 325 -6.44 -4.03 -31.61
C GLU A 325 -7.94 -4.00 -31.93
N MET A 326 -8.79 -3.85 -30.91
CA MET A 326 -10.26 -3.85 -31.06
C MET A 326 -10.81 -2.59 -31.71
N LEU A 327 -10.29 -1.40 -31.36
CA LEU A 327 -10.85 -0.12 -31.82
C LEU A 327 -10.87 0.00 -33.37
N PRO A 328 -9.77 -0.27 -34.10
CA PRO A 328 -9.80 -0.22 -35.56
C PRO A 328 -10.70 -1.28 -36.17
N ALA A 329 -10.66 -2.52 -35.64
CA ALA A 329 -11.49 -3.62 -36.12
C ALA A 329 -13.00 -3.34 -35.97
N ILE A 330 -13.40 -2.68 -34.87
CA ILE A 330 -14.78 -2.21 -34.69
C ILE A 330 -15.12 -1.17 -35.76
N ARG A 331 -14.26 -0.16 -35.95
CA ARG A 331 -14.49 0.92 -36.92
C ARG A 331 -14.55 0.44 -38.37
N GLU A 332 -13.77 -0.57 -38.73
CA GLU A 332 -13.78 -1.24 -40.05
C GLU A 332 -14.97 -2.20 -40.24
N GLY A 333 -15.69 -2.49 -39.14
CA GLY A 333 -16.83 -3.40 -39.09
C GLY A 333 -16.47 -4.88 -39.15
N THR A 334 -15.23 -5.24 -38.83
CA THR A 334 -14.79 -6.64 -38.70
C THR A 334 -15.11 -7.22 -37.33
N LEU A 335 -15.24 -6.37 -36.31
CA LEU A 335 -15.72 -6.74 -34.98
C LEU A 335 -16.96 -5.94 -34.58
N GLU A 336 -17.81 -6.56 -33.75
CA GLU A 336 -18.91 -5.87 -33.09
C GLU A 336 -18.40 -5.12 -31.85
N GLU A 337 -19.03 -3.98 -31.55
CA GLU A 337 -18.73 -3.17 -30.36
C GLU A 337 -18.84 -3.98 -29.04
N LYS A 338 -19.68 -5.03 -29.03
CA LYS A 338 -19.83 -5.95 -27.91
C LYS A 338 -18.50 -6.53 -27.42
N VAL A 339 -17.53 -6.76 -28.32
CA VAL A 339 -16.22 -7.32 -27.94
C VAL A 339 -15.47 -6.40 -26.97
N LEU A 340 -15.54 -5.07 -27.18
CA LEU A 340 -14.96 -4.09 -26.26
C LEU A 340 -15.69 -4.09 -24.92
N ARG A 341 -17.03 -4.18 -24.94
CA ARG A 341 -17.83 -4.28 -23.72
C ARG A 341 -17.47 -5.51 -22.90
N ASP A 342 -17.40 -6.68 -23.54
CA ASP A 342 -17.03 -7.93 -22.90
C ASP A 342 -15.60 -7.86 -22.33
N HIS A 343 -14.68 -7.13 -22.98
CA HIS A 343 -13.32 -6.88 -22.47
C HIS A 343 -13.32 -5.98 -21.23
N LEU A 344 -14.13 -4.91 -21.21
CA LEU A 344 -14.33 -4.07 -20.02
C LEU A 344 -15.02 -4.84 -18.88
N ASP A 345 -15.96 -5.73 -19.18
CA ASP A 345 -16.64 -6.54 -18.17
C ASP A 345 -15.71 -7.60 -17.55
N LYS A 346 -14.75 -8.14 -18.32
CA LYS A 346 -13.71 -9.04 -17.78
C LYS A 346 -12.83 -8.37 -16.75
N LEU A 347 -12.65 -7.05 -16.80
CA LEU A 347 -11.93 -6.30 -15.75
C LEU A 347 -12.63 -6.42 -14.39
N LYS A 348 -13.97 -6.42 -14.37
CA LYS A 348 -14.74 -6.53 -13.12
C LYS A 348 -14.52 -7.87 -12.42
N ALA A 349 -14.21 -8.91 -13.19
CA ALA A 349 -13.89 -10.24 -12.68
C ALA A 349 -12.38 -10.47 -12.51
N SER A 350 -11.54 -9.48 -12.82
CA SER A 350 -10.10 -9.55 -12.55
C SER A 350 -9.80 -9.07 -11.13
N GLY A 351 -8.61 -9.39 -10.61
CA GLY A 351 -8.12 -8.81 -9.36
C GLY A 351 -7.69 -7.34 -9.47
N PHE A 352 -7.89 -6.70 -10.63
CA PHE A 352 -7.64 -5.27 -10.85
C PHE A 352 -8.93 -4.48 -11.04
N SER A 353 -10.06 -5.00 -10.57
CA SER A 353 -11.25 -4.17 -10.44
C SER A 353 -11.04 -3.09 -9.39
N ARG A 354 -11.75 -1.96 -9.50
CA ARG A 354 -11.66 -0.86 -8.54
C ARG A 354 -11.85 -1.33 -7.09
N SER A 355 -12.85 -2.18 -6.84
CA SER A 355 -13.15 -2.67 -5.49
C SER A 355 -12.04 -3.53 -4.91
N GLU A 356 -11.40 -4.37 -5.72
CA GLU A 356 -10.29 -5.23 -5.26
C GLU A 356 -9.04 -4.38 -4.96
N MET A 357 -8.69 -3.44 -5.84
CA MET A 357 -7.58 -2.50 -5.61
C MET A 357 -7.83 -1.63 -4.38
N ASP A 358 -9.01 -1.03 -4.25
CA ASP A 358 -9.35 -0.18 -3.10
C ASP A 358 -9.30 -0.98 -1.80
N SER A 359 -9.88 -2.18 -1.76
CA SER A 359 -9.84 -3.04 -0.57
C SER A 359 -8.41 -3.38 -0.17
N TRP A 360 -7.55 -3.75 -1.12
CA TRP A 360 -6.16 -4.09 -0.81
C TRP A 360 -5.36 -2.87 -0.34
N LEU A 361 -5.53 -1.72 -0.98
CA LEU A 361 -4.86 -0.48 -0.59
C LEU A 361 -5.35 0.03 0.78
N ASP A 362 -6.64 -0.12 1.10
CA ASP A 362 -7.19 0.20 2.42
C ASP A 362 -6.56 -0.67 3.53
N GLU A 363 -6.30 -1.94 3.23
CA GLU A 363 -5.61 -2.84 4.16
C GLU A 363 -4.16 -2.42 4.39
N LYS A 364 -3.43 -2.07 3.32
CA LYS A 364 -2.05 -1.55 3.44
C LYS A 364 -1.99 -0.22 4.18
N GLU A 365 -2.92 0.67 3.91
CA GLU A 365 -3.06 1.95 4.61
C GLU A 365 -3.33 1.73 6.10
N THR A 366 -4.19 0.77 6.45
CA THR A 366 -4.46 0.41 7.85
C THR A 366 -3.23 -0.19 8.52
N GLU A 367 -2.53 -1.11 7.84
CA GLU A 367 -1.31 -1.75 8.34
C GLU A 367 -0.24 -0.70 8.68
N ILE A 368 0.06 0.19 7.72
CA ILE A 368 0.97 1.33 7.92
C ILE A 368 0.46 2.25 9.03
N GLY A 369 -0.84 2.52 9.11
CA GLY A 369 -1.44 3.36 10.14
C GLY A 369 -1.26 2.80 11.56
N VAL A 370 -1.41 1.49 11.74
CA VAL A 370 -1.14 0.81 13.02
C VAL A 370 0.32 0.96 13.39
N LEU A 371 1.25 0.62 12.49
CA LEU A 371 2.69 0.75 12.75
C LEU A 371 3.07 2.19 13.11
N SER A 372 2.59 3.16 12.32
CA SER A 372 2.81 4.60 12.53
C SER A 372 2.35 5.07 13.92
N THR A 373 1.21 4.56 14.39
CA THR A 373 0.68 4.93 15.71
C THR A 373 1.62 4.50 16.83
N TYR A 374 2.10 3.26 16.80
CA TYR A 374 2.99 2.72 17.83
C TYR A 374 4.39 3.34 17.75
N THR A 375 4.96 3.51 16.55
CA THR A 375 6.29 4.13 16.37
C THR A 375 6.29 5.59 16.84
N LYS A 376 5.26 6.38 16.50
CA LYS A 376 5.10 7.76 16.98
C LYS A 376 4.92 7.85 18.49
N THR A 377 4.25 6.88 19.10
CA THR A 377 4.05 6.84 20.56
C THR A 377 5.36 6.63 21.30
N MET A 378 6.22 5.72 20.78
CA MET A 378 7.49 5.37 21.40
C MET A 378 8.61 6.39 21.15
N LYS A 379 8.66 6.99 19.95
CA LYS A 379 9.73 7.92 19.51
C LYS A 379 11.15 7.33 19.58
N TYR A 380 11.28 6.01 19.47
CA TYR A 380 12.57 5.32 19.38
C TYR A 380 13.09 5.30 17.94
N ASP A 381 14.40 5.14 17.77
CA ASP A 381 14.98 4.96 16.43
C ASP A 381 14.54 3.62 15.84
N ILE A 382 14.29 3.61 14.53
CA ILE A 382 13.85 2.43 13.79
C ILE A 382 15.07 1.87 13.06
N LYS A 383 15.42 0.61 13.29
CA LYS A 383 16.52 -0.09 12.62
C LYS A 383 15.99 -1.23 11.75
N ARG A 384 16.42 -1.27 10.49
CA ARG A 384 16.09 -2.38 9.57
C ARG A 384 16.77 -3.67 10.06
N PRO A 385 16.11 -4.84 9.99
CA PRO A 385 16.78 -6.11 10.15
C PRO A 385 17.91 -6.26 9.12
N GLY A 386 19.11 -6.62 9.57
CA GLY A 386 20.30 -6.77 8.71
C GLY A 386 21.48 -5.94 9.20
N PRO A 387 22.41 -5.53 8.31
CA PRO A 387 23.73 -5.04 8.70
C PRO A 387 23.73 -3.84 9.67
N GLU A 388 22.81 -2.87 9.49
CA GLU A 388 22.72 -1.71 10.37
C GLU A 388 22.39 -2.12 11.81
N LEU A 389 21.45 -3.06 11.97
CA LEU A 389 21.08 -3.58 13.27
C LEU A 389 22.19 -4.47 13.84
N ASP A 390 22.75 -5.38 13.02
CA ASP A 390 23.78 -6.32 13.47
C ASP A 390 25.04 -5.62 13.98
N VAL A 391 25.44 -4.51 13.34
CA VAL A 391 26.57 -3.68 13.80
C VAL A 391 26.26 -3.07 15.16
N LEU A 392 25.05 -2.53 15.36
CA LEU A 392 24.65 -1.93 16.63
C LEU A 392 24.57 -2.98 17.76
N LEU A 393 24.07 -4.18 17.46
CA LEU A 393 23.98 -5.28 18.43
C LEU A 393 25.35 -5.78 18.92
N LEU A 394 26.42 -5.53 18.14
CA LEU A 394 27.80 -5.94 18.44
C LEU A 394 28.69 -4.77 18.86
N ASP A 395 28.12 -3.59 19.09
CA ASP A 395 28.86 -2.40 19.48
C ASP A 395 29.44 -2.57 20.90
N PRO A 396 30.78 -2.52 21.08
CA PRO A 396 31.40 -2.70 22.39
C PRO A 396 31.08 -1.58 23.40
N GLU A 397 30.56 -0.43 22.94
CA GLU A 397 30.13 0.67 23.81
C GLU A 397 28.68 0.49 24.32
N VAL A 398 27.94 -0.51 23.83
CA VAL A 398 26.54 -0.76 24.19
C VAL A 398 26.40 -2.05 25.00
N ASP A 399 26.14 -1.94 26.30
CA ASP A 399 25.91 -3.10 27.19
C ASP A 399 24.56 -3.76 26.91
N LYS A 400 23.47 -2.98 26.84
CA LYS A 400 22.11 -3.49 26.69
C LYS A 400 21.28 -2.73 25.66
N ILE A 401 20.54 -3.48 24.87
CA ILE A 401 19.56 -2.95 23.91
C ILE A 401 18.20 -3.61 24.18
N PHE A 402 17.19 -2.78 24.41
CA PHE A 402 15.79 -3.20 24.45
C PHE A 402 15.13 -2.87 23.13
N MET A 403 14.65 -3.91 22.46
CA MET A 403 14.11 -3.82 21.11
C MET A 403 12.63 -4.15 21.11
N PHE A 404 11.80 -3.19 20.71
CA PHE A 404 10.42 -3.45 20.32
C PHE A 404 10.40 -4.02 18.89
N SER A 405 10.10 -5.30 18.76
CA SER A 405 10.04 -5.99 17.46
C SER A 405 8.60 -6.21 17.03
N PHE A 406 8.17 -5.62 15.90
CA PHE A 406 6.95 -6.06 15.25
C PHE A 406 7.17 -7.44 14.61
N THR A 407 6.31 -8.39 14.94
CA THR A 407 6.50 -9.81 14.59
C THR A 407 5.61 -10.28 13.44
N SER A 408 4.63 -9.48 13.04
CA SER A 408 3.61 -9.87 12.05
C SER A 408 3.96 -9.56 10.59
N LEU A 409 5.12 -8.96 10.31
CA LEU A 409 5.55 -8.69 8.93
C LEU A 409 6.27 -9.91 8.32
N LYS A 410 6.52 -9.89 7.00
CA LYS A 410 7.10 -10.99 6.19
C LYS A 410 6.18 -12.18 5.95
N TYR A 411 4.87 -11.94 5.96
CA TYR A 411 3.90 -12.97 5.57
C TYR A 411 3.74 -13.01 4.05
N GLU A 412 3.65 -14.22 3.49
CA GLU A 412 3.33 -14.43 2.08
C GLU A 412 1.91 -13.91 1.79
N GLU A 413 1.85 -12.99 0.85
CA GLU A 413 0.64 -12.36 0.35
C GLU A 413 0.76 -12.27 -1.17
N GLU A 414 0.10 -13.17 -1.88
CA GLU A 414 -0.11 -13.00 -3.31
C GLU A 414 -1.26 -12.01 -3.48
N TYR A 415 -1.01 -10.87 -4.14
CA TYR A 415 -2.02 -9.83 -4.42
C TYR A 415 -3.33 -10.39 -5.03
N LEU A 416 -3.27 -11.56 -5.69
CA LEU A 416 -4.40 -12.20 -6.35
C LEU A 416 -4.91 -13.48 -5.66
N ASN A 417 -4.39 -13.82 -4.46
CA ASN A 417 -4.70 -15.09 -3.82
C ASN A 417 -4.88 -14.97 -2.30
N THR A 418 -6.07 -15.39 -1.88
CA THR A 418 -6.55 -15.69 -0.52
C THR A 418 -6.81 -14.53 0.45
N ILE A 419 -8.06 -14.51 0.92
CA ILE A 419 -8.52 -13.90 2.17
C ILE A 419 -7.72 -14.52 3.31
N LYS A 420 -6.63 -13.88 3.71
CA LYS A 420 -6.03 -14.05 5.04
C LYS A 420 -6.53 -12.89 5.88
N ILE A 421 -6.98 -13.17 7.10
CA ILE A 421 -7.34 -12.12 8.05
C ILE A 421 -6.05 -11.31 8.29
N PRO A 422 -6.02 -9.99 8.00
CA PRO A 422 -4.86 -9.16 8.28
C PRO A 422 -4.45 -9.30 9.74
N TRP A 423 -3.15 -9.33 10.02
CA TRP A 423 -2.64 -9.62 11.36
C TRP A 423 -3.18 -8.65 12.42
N TYR A 424 -3.38 -7.37 12.06
CA TYR A 424 -3.90 -6.35 12.96
C TYR A 424 -5.40 -6.52 13.30
N LYS A 425 -6.12 -7.40 12.59
CA LYS A 425 -7.50 -7.82 12.89
C LYS A 425 -7.55 -9.14 13.68
N ALA A 426 -6.42 -9.84 13.88
CA ALA A 426 -6.42 -11.10 14.60
C ALA A 426 -6.70 -10.90 16.09
N ALA A 427 -7.44 -11.84 16.69
CA ALA A 427 -7.81 -11.78 18.10
C ALA A 427 -6.58 -11.79 19.01
N GLY A 428 -6.55 -10.93 20.03
CA GLY A 428 -5.44 -10.84 20.99
C GLY A 428 -4.27 -9.96 20.55
N VAL A 429 -4.17 -9.58 19.25
CA VAL A 429 -3.02 -8.82 18.74
C VAL A 429 -2.93 -7.42 19.37
N LYS A 430 -4.07 -6.75 19.59
CA LYS A 430 -4.09 -5.45 20.25
C LYS A 430 -3.54 -5.55 21.67
N GLU A 431 -3.96 -6.57 22.41
CA GLU A 431 -3.50 -6.84 23.77
C GLU A 431 -1.99 -7.11 23.78
N VAL A 432 -1.49 -7.94 22.85
CA VAL A 432 -0.05 -8.22 22.68
C VAL A 432 0.75 -6.95 22.39
N LEU A 433 0.29 -6.10 21.46
CA LEU A 433 0.95 -4.83 21.14
C LEU A 433 1.02 -3.89 22.37
N LEU A 434 -0.07 -3.79 23.14
CA LEU A 434 -0.11 -2.97 24.35
C LEU A 434 0.77 -3.54 25.46
N MET A 435 0.80 -4.86 25.62
CA MET A 435 1.69 -5.54 26.56
C MET A 435 3.16 -5.28 26.22
N ALA A 436 3.56 -5.47 24.96
CA ALA A 436 4.91 -5.16 24.51
C ALA A 436 5.26 -3.68 24.72
N LEU A 437 4.33 -2.76 24.43
CA LEU A 437 4.54 -1.33 24.66
C LEU A 437 4.73 -1.00 26.14
N ASN A 438 3.95 -1.63 27.03
CA ASN A 438 4.11 -1.46 28.47
C ASN A 438 5.41 -2.07 28.99
N ASN A 439 5.85 -3.20 28.43
CA ASN A 439 7.12 -3.82 28.80
C ASN A 439 8.33 -2.98 28.43
N MET A 440 8.22 -2.08 27.44
CA MET A 440 9.28 -1.10 27.16
C MET A 440 9.38 -0.01 28.24
N ARG A 441 8.34 0.20 29.06
CA ARG A 441 8.33 1.20 30.14
C ARG A 441 9.12 0.66 31.33
N GLY A 442 10.19 1.35 31.72
CA GLY A 442 11.06 0.96 32.82
C GLY A 442 12.53 0.69 32.42
N TYR A 443 12.85 0.78 31.14
CA TYR A 443 14.21 0.64 30.60
C TYR A 443 14.69 1.94 29.91
N GLU A 444 14.27 3.09 30.46
CA GLU A 444 14.49 4.42 29.86
C GLU A 444 15.97 4.84 29.87
N ASP A 445 16.77 4.25 30.77
CA ASP A 445 18.21 4.48 30.90
C ASP A 445 19.05 3.61 29.94
N ASP A 446 18.45 2.62 29.29
CA ASP A 446 19.10 1.71 28.34
C ASP A 446 18.79 2.10 26.87
N VAL A 447 19.52 1.55 25.91
CA VAL A 447 19.27 1.82 24.48
C VAL A 447 17.94 1.17 24.04
N GLN A 448 17.00 1.99 23.56
CA GLN A 448 15.68 1.54 23.10
C GLN A 448 15.53 1.75 21.58
N LEU A 449 15.09 0.72 20.87
CA LEU A 449 14.89 0.80 19.42
C LEU A 449 13.68 0.00 18.94
N ILE A 450 13.26 0.26 17.71
CA ILE A 450 12.19 -0.47 17.01
C ILE A 450 12.78 -1.24 15.84
N SER A 451 12.35 -2.49 15.65
CA SER A 451 12.68 -3.28 14.46
C SER A 451 11.53 -4.20 14.02
N TYR A 452 11.74 -4.93 12.92
CA TYR A 452 10.74 -5.77 12.24
C TYR A 452 11.24 -7.21 12.13
N ILE A 453 11.27 -7.93 13.26
CA ILE A 453 11.71 -9.33 13.30
C ILE A 453 10.49 -10.24 13.33
N SER A 454 10.22 -10.87 12.19
CA SER A 454 9.08 -11.78 12.02
C SER A 454 9.10 -12.93 13.03
N ASP A 455 7.95 -13.21 13.63
CA ASP A 455 7.69 -14.41 14.42
C ASP A 455 6.24 -14.87 14.15
N PRO A 456 6.04 -15.76 13.16
CA PRO A 456 4.71 -16.23 12.78
C PRO A 456 3.94 -16.94 13.90
N ASN A 457 4.63 -17.42 14.94
CA ASN A 457 3.98 -18.10 16.07
C ASN A 457 3.45 -17.11 17.11
N ASN A 458 3.92 -15.86 17.10
CA ASN A 458 3.58 -14.83 18.08
C ASN A 458 3.25 -13.51 17.36
N PRO A 459 2.08 -13.39 16.72
CA PRO A 459 1.71 -12.19 15.97
C PRO A 459 1.49 -10.97 16.87
N GLY A 460 1.85 -9.80 16.37
CA GLY A 460 1.74 -8.50 17.02
C GLY A 460 3.12 -7.87 17.19
N ALA A 461 3.62 -7.91 18.42
CA ALA A 461 4.96 -7.46 18.75
C ALA A 461 5.56 -8.26 19.92
N SER A 462 6.87 -8.16 20.06
CA SER A 462 7.64 -8.73 21.17
C SER A 462 8.68 -7.72 21.64
N VAL A 463 9.10 -7.80 22.91
CA VAL A 463 10.27 -7.08 23.40
C VAL A 463 11.42 -8.06 23.48
N ARG A 464 12.59 -7.67 22.96
CA ARG A 464 13.82 -8.47 22.97
C ARG A 464 14.92 -7.71 23.68
N LEU A 465 15.64 -8.36 24.59
CA LEU A 465 16.85 -7.82 25.20
C LEU A 465 18.05 -8.38 24.45
N TYR A 466 18.96 -7.53 24.04
CA TYR A 466 20.29 -7.95 23.60
C TYR A 466 21.32 -7.47 24.62
N GLN A 467 22.15 -8.40 25.07
CA GLN A 467 23.27 -8.10 25.96
C GLN A 467 24.47 -8.92 25.51
N ASP A 468 25.63 -8.27 25.34
CA ASP A 468 26.85 -8.87 24.80
C ASP A 468 26.63 -9.54 23.43
N GLY A 469 25.79 -8.95 22.57
CA GLY A 469 25.44 -9.51 21.26
C GLY A 469 24.51 -10.73 21.29
N ILE A 470 24.03 -11.14 22.47
CA ILE A 470 23.16 -12.32 22.65
C ILE A 470 21.74 -11.87 22.95
N CYS A 471 20.77 -12.42 22.21
CA CYS A 471 19.35 -12.21 22.49
C CYS A 471 18.95 -12.99 23.75
N LYS A 472 18.48 -12.27 24.78
CA LYS A 472 17.94 -12.78 26.03
C LYS A 472 16.47 -12.38 26.12
N ASP A 473 15.67 -13.18 26.83
CA ASP A 473 14.31 -12.79 27.16
C ASP A 473 14.36 -11.68 28.24
N PRO A 474 13.86 -10.46 27.97
CA PRO A 474 13.82 -9.37 28.95
C PRO A 474 12.94 -9.72 30.16
N ASN A 475 12.06 -10.71 30.02
CA ASN A 475 11.04 -11.11 30.98
C ASN A 475 11.39 -12.41 31.73
N VAL A 476 12.66 -12.74 31.95
CA VAL A 476 13.06 -13.83 32.87
C VAL A 476 13.99 -13.29 33.95
N SER A 477 13.43 -12.88 35.08
CA SER A 477 14.15 -12.47 36.30
C SER A 477 14.47 -13.67 37.20
N GLY A 478 15.64 -14.29 36.95
CA GLY A 478 16.37 -15.07 37.94
C GLY A 478 15.74 -16.40 38.41
N HIS A 479 16.61 -17.25 38.97
CA HIS A 479 16.21 -18.49 39.65
C HIS A 479 15.46 -18.15 40.94
N VAL A 480 14.31 -18.77 41.17
CA VAL A 480 13.55 -18.63 42.43
C VAL A 480 13.65 -19.91 43.26
N ASN A 481 14.12 -19.74 44.49
CA ASN A 481 14.19 -20.81 45.47
C ASN A 481 12.79 -21.11 46.06
N ILE A 482 12.19 -22.23 45.66
CA ILE A 482 10.86 -22.66 46.13
C ILE A 482 10.94 -23.78 47.17
N LEU A 483 9.97 -23.78 48.10
CA LEU A 483 9.87 -24.74 49.21
C LEU A 483 8.46 -25.29 49.36
N LEU A 484 8.35 -26.61 49.57
CA LEU A 484 7.08 -27.29 49.82
C LEU A 484 6.39 -26.75 51.09
N ASP A 485 5.07 -26.52 51.02
CA ASP A 485 4.26 -26.08 52.15
C ASP A 485 3.70 -27.27 52.94
N PRO A 486 4.17 -27.53 54.17
CA PRO A 486 3.66 -28.61 55.02
C PRO A 486 2.16 -28.53 55.31
N ASN A 487 1.54 -27.36 55.14
CA ASN A 487 0.10 -27.18 55.37
C ASN A 487 -0.75 -27.73 54.22
N THR A 488 -0.20 -27.82 53.01
CA THR A 488 -0.95 -28.26 51.81
C THR A 488 -0.80 -29.75 51.54
N VAL A 489 0.32 -30.35 51.95
CA VAL A 489 0.75 -31.72 51.64
C VAL A 489 -0.28 -32.78 52.06
N ASN A 490 -0.72 -33.62 51.12
CA ASN A 490 -1.60 -34.75 51.41
C ASN A 490 -0.99 -35.75 52.41
N LYS A 491 -1.82 -36.48 53.16
CA LYS A 491 -1.36 -37.45 54.16
C LYS A 491 -0.52 -38.59 53.59
N GLN A 492 -0.64 -38.95 52.32
CA GLN A 492 0.20 -39.99 51.71
C GLN A 492 1.53 -39.46 51.14
N LEU A 493 1.87 -38.21 51.42
CA LEU A 493 3.12 -37.60 50.98
C LEU A 493 4.02 -37.30 52.19
N VAL A 494 5.32 -37.48 52.04
CA VAL A 494 6.34 -37.11 53.02
C VAL A 494 7.22 -36.03 52.41
N ILE A 495 7.47 -34.96 53.16
CA ILE A 495 8.41 -33.90 52.79
C ILE A 495 9.75 -34.09 53.51
N SER A 496 10.86 -33.86 52.82
CA SER A 496 12.20 -33.94 53.40
C SER A 496 12.48 -32.78 54.36
N LYS A 497 13.49 -32.97 55.22
CA LYS A 497 14.02 -31.89 56.06
C LYS A 497 14.53 -30.77 55.15
N GLY A 498 13.94 -29.58 55.27
CA GLY A 498 14.24 -28.43 54.40
C GLY A 498 13.23 -28.20 53.28
N GLY A 499 12.21 -29.05 53.11
CA GLY A 499 11.10 -28.79 52.18
C GLY A 499 11.46 -28.84 50.70
N LYS A 500 12.57 -29.52 50.35
CA LYS A 500 13.12 -29.61 49.00
C LYS A 500 12.82 -30.91 48.27
N LYS A 501 12.18 -31.88 48.92
CA LYS A 501 11.75 -33.13 48.29
C LYS A 501 10.41 -33.56 48.83
N VAL A 502 9.52 -34.02 47.96
CA VAL A 502 8.26 -34.70 48.30
C VAL A 502 8.27 -36.10 47.73
N GLU A 503 7.79 -37.07 48.52
CA GLU A 503 7.74 -38.48 48.13
C GLU A 503 6.40 -39.08 48.54
N ARG A 504 5.83 -39.91 47.68
CA ARG A 504 4.58 -40.62 47.98
C ARG A 504 4.87 -41.95 48.67
N VAL A 505 4.30 -42.12 49.86
CA VAL A 505 4.41 -43.33 50.68
C VAL A 505 3.09 -44.10 50.71
N LYS A 506 3.16 -45.42 50.92
CA LYS A 506 1.97 -46.28 50.98
C LYS A 506 1.12 -46.01 52.23
N GLU A 507 1.77 -45.80 53.37
CA GLU A 507 1.12 -45.55 54.65
C GLU A 507 0.94 -44.06 54.92
N GLY A 508 -0.28 -43.67 55.30
CA GLY A 508 -0.63 -42.28 55.58
C GLY A 508 0.12 -41.72 56.79
N GLN A 509 0.63 -40.51 56.64
CA GLN A 509 1.29 -39.72 57.67
C GLN A 509 0.27 -39.04 58.59
N SER A 510 0.64 -38.90 59.86
CA SER A 510 -0.17 -38.23 60.89
C SER A 510 0.01 -36.72 60.85
N TYR A 511 -0.50 -36.06 59.80
CA TYR A 511 -0.52 -34.60 59.73
C TYR A 511 -1.75 -33.98 60.44
N PRO A 512 -1.59 -32.83 61.12
CA PRO A 512 -2.70 -32.08 61.69
C PRO A 512 -3.75 -31.71 60.64
N ALA A 513 -5.01 -31.63 61.08
CA ALA A 513 -6.10 -31.13 60.27
C ALA A 513 -5.82 -29.67 59.87
N ASN A 514 -5.86 -29.39 58.57
CA ASN A 514 -5.68 -28.04 58.04
C ASN A 514 -6.64 -27.84 56.83
N PRO A 515 -7.39 -26.72 56.76
CA PRO A 515 -8.22 -26.39 55.60
C PRO A 515 -7.45 -26.35 54.27
N GLU A 516 -6.18 -25.92 54.29
CA GLU A 516 -5.34 -25.81 53.09
C GLU A 516 -4.77 -27.17 52.62
N ARG A 517 -4.93 -28.24 53.42
CA ARG A 517 -4.39 -29.57 53.12
C ARG A 517 -5.23 -30.33 52.09
N PHE A 518 -4.58 -30.92 51.10
CA PHE A 518 -5.26 -31.88 50.22
C PHE A 518 -5.68 -33.13 50.97
N ASP A 519 -6.96 -33.50 50.92
CA ASP A 519 -7.50 -34.67 51.63
C ASP A 519 -7.59 -35.93 50.75
N TYR A 520 -7.90 -35.77 49.46
CA TYR A 520 -8.11 -36.86 48.52
C TYR A 520 -6.91 -37.08 47.59
N TYR A 521 -6.58 -36.08 46.76
CA TYR A 521 -5.46 -36.19 45.82
C TYR A 521 -4.12 -36.08 46.54
N THR A 522 -3.16 -36.90 46.12
CA THR A 522 -1.76 -36.92 46.60
C THR A 522 -0.97 -35.75 46.03
N GLN A 523 -1.41 -34.54 46.41
CA GLN A 523 -0.90 -33.27 45.95
C GLN A 523 -0.19 -32.49 47.05
N ALA A 524 0.72 -31.62 46.64
CA ALA A 524 1.36 -30.61 47.47
C ALA A 524 1.56 -29.32 46.66
N LEU A 525 1.52 -28.17 47.33
CA LEU A 525 1.96 -26.89 46.78
C LEU A 525 3.20 -26.38 47.52
N CYS A 526 3.94 -25.48 46.87
CA CYS A 526 4.96 -24.67 47.50
C CYS A 526 4.37 -23.47 48.27
N LYS A 527 5.20 -22.84 49.10
CA LYS A 527 4.82 -21.68 49.93
C LYS A 527 4.81 -20.38 49.14
N GLU A 528 5.71 -20.27 48.17
CA GLU A 528 5.96 -19.05 47.41
C GLU A 528 4.89 -18.88 46.33
N GLY A 529 4.07 -17.83 46.46
CA GLY A 529 3.16 -17.38 45.41
C GLY A 529 3.91 -16.47 44.44
N LEU A 530 4.02 -16.89 43.19
CA LEU A 530 4.82 -16.23 42.17
C LEU A 530 3.92 -15.30 41.33
N THR A 531 4.32 -14.03 41.25
CA THR A 531 3.65 -12.97 40.46
C THR A 531 4.61 -12.27 39.51
N GLY A 532 5.80 -12.85 39.33
CA GLY A 532 6.88 -12.27 38.56
C GLY A 532 7.48 -13.27 37.61
N ASN A 533 8.47 -12.78 36.90
CA ASN A 533 9.10 -13.41 35.77
C ASN A 533 10.23 -14.33 36.24
N CYS A 534 9.96 -15.61 36.48
CA CYS A 534 10.90 -16.44 37.24
C CYS A 534 11.00 -17.85 36.69
N TRP A 535 12.04 -18.56 37.10
CA TRP A 535 12.15 -19.98 36.83
C TRP A 535 12.60 -20.78 38.05
N TRP A 536 12.20 -22.04 38.06
CA TRP A 536 12.61 -23.02 39.06
C TRP A 536 12.76 -24.39 38.41
N GLU A 537 13.44 -25.30 39.10
CA GLU A 537 13.70 -26.64 38.59
C GLU A 537 13.23 -27.71 39.55
N ALA A 538 12.77 -28.81 38.96
CA ALA A 538 12.45 -30.03 39.68
C ALA A 538 12.95 -31.26 38.94
N GLU A 539 13.38 -32.26 39.70
CA GLU A 539 13.70 -33.59 39.19
C GLU A 539 12.73 -34.60 39.79
N PHE A 540 12.17 -35.47 38.96
CA PHE A 540 11.16 -36.44 39.39
C PHE A 540 11.55 -37.89 39.08
N THR A 541 10.98 -38.86 39.80
CA THR A 541 11.23 -40.29 39.58
C THR A 541 10.03 -41.00 38.96
N GLY A 542 10.24 -41.74 37.86
CA GLY A 542 9.23 -42.55 37.17
C GLY A 542 8.03 -41.80 36.57
N GLY A 543 7.13 -42.52 35.89
CA GLY A 543 5.88 -41.98 35.36
C GLY A 543 4.80 -41.76 36.44
N GLY A 544 3.74 -41.05 36.07
CA GLY A 544 2.62 -40.72 36.95
C GLY A 544 2.89 -39.52 37.86
N VAL A 545 3.62 -38.51 37.36
CA VAL A 545 3.91 -37.26 38.10
C VAL A 545 3.36 -36.08 37.32
N ILE A 546 2.61 -35.19 37.97
CA ILE A 546 2.22 -33.89 37.40
C ILE A 546 3.01 -32.79 38.08
N ILE A 547 3.66 -31.95 37.28
CA ILE A 547 4.35 -30.73 37.71
C ILE A 547 3.57 -29.55 37.13
N GLY A 548 3.24 -28.56 37.95
CA GLY A 548 2.38 -27.48 37.52
C GLY A 548 2.37 -26.28 38.45
N MET A 549 1.40 -25.40 38.21
CA MET A 549 1.13 -24.25 39.05
C MET A 549 -0.38 -24.10 39.28
N ALA A 550 -0.76 -23.59 40.44
CA ALA A 550 -2.15 -23.37 40.81
C ALA A 550 -2.34 -22.08 41.60
N TYR A 551 -3.52 -21.48 41.49
CA TYR A 551 -3.91 -20.41 42.39
C TYR A 551 -4.11 -20.90 43.82
N LYS A 552 -3.96 -19.99 44.78
CA LYS A 552 -4.27 -20.29 46.18
C LYS A 552 -5.75 -20.66 46.34
N SER A 553 -6.63 -20.06 45.54
CA SER A 553 -8.08 -20.29 45.54
C SER A 553 -8.54 -21.62 44.92
N MET A 554 -7.62 -22.48 44.44
CA MET A 554 -7.95 -23.85 44.02
C MET A 554 -8.43 -24.68 45.22
N SER A 555 -9.47 -25.49 45.03
CA SER A 555 -10.02 -26.33 46.11
C SER A 555 -8.97 -27.32 46.63
N ARG A 556 -9.06 -27.64 47.93
CA ARG A 556 -8.19 -28.63 48.60
C ARG A 556 -8.94 -29.89 49.02
N LYS A 557 -10.26 -29.91 48.86
CA LYS A 557 -11.12 -30.93 49.46
C LYS A 557 -11.92 -31.70 48.43
N GLY A 558 -12.12 -32.98 48.73
CA GLY A 558 -12.98 -33.88 47.96
C GLY A 558 -12.31 -34.45 46.70
N TYR A 559 -13.01 -35.42 46.10
CA TYR A 559 -12.57 -36.18 44.93
C TYR A 559 -12.91 -35.51 43.58
N GLY A 560 -13.57 -34.35 43.60
CA GLY A 560 -13.97 -33.63 42.38
C GLY A 560 -12.78 -33.01 41.63
N ARG A 561 -13.02 -32.58 40.39
CA ARG A 561 -11.97 -31.97 39.55
C ARG A 561 -11.47 -30.61 40.06
N GLU A 562 -12.30 -29.92 40.84
CA GLU A 562 -11.99 -28.62 41.45
C GLU A 562 -10.75 -28.64 42.36
N SER A 563 -10.38 -29.80 42.90
CA SER A 563 -9.20 -29.98 43.77
C SER A 563 -8.03 -30.64 43.06
N CYS A 564 -8.16 -30.96 41.76
CA CYS A 564 -7.21 -31.76 41.00
C CYS A 564 -6.36 -30.89 40.07
N LEU A 565 -5.03 -30.96 40.21
CA LEU A 565 -4.08 -30.11 39.48
C LEU A 565 -4.21 -30.29 37.95
N GLY A 566 -4.43 -29.19 37.23
CA GLY A 566 -4.65 -29.14 35.77
C GLY A 566 -6.07 -29.49 35.31
N LYS A 567 -6.96 -29.94 36.21
CA LYS A 567 -8.33 -30.36 35.88
C LYS A 567 -9.40 -29.30 36.19
N ASN A 568 -8.98 -28.08 36.49
CA ASN A 568 -9.85 -26.93 36.76
C ASN A 568 -9.27 -25.67 36.09
N GLU A 569 -10.04 -24.58 36.09
CA GLU A 569 -9.65 -23.29 35.52
C GLU A 569 -8.55 -22.54 36.30
N LYS A 570 -8.24 -23.02 37.52
CA LYS A 570 -7.32 -22.36 38.46
C LYS A 570 -5.94 -23.01 38.51
N SER A 571 -5.66 -23.95 37.61
CA SER A 571 -4.40 -24.69 37.59
C SER A 571 -3.99 -25.16 36.21
N TRP A 572 -2.68 -25.30 36.04
CA TRP A 572 -1.99 -25.74 34.84
C TRP A 572 -0.98 -26.81 35.24
N GLY A 573 -0.88 -27.91 34.51
CA GLY A 573 0.07 -28.97 34.83
C GLY A 573 0.50 -29.77 33.62
N LEU A 574 1.75 -30.24 33.64
CA LEU A 574 2.28 -31.20 32.69
C LEU A 574 2.44 -32.55 33.39
N GLU A 575 1.68 -33.53 32.93
CA GLU A 575 1.74 -34.92 33.38
C GLU A 575 2.85 -35.65 32.63
N PHE A 576 3.75 -36.28 33.38
CA PHE A 576 4.85 -37.09 32.89
C PHE A 576 4.53 -38.57 33.12
N ASN A 577 4.35 -39.28 32.02
CA ASN A 577 4.27 -40.74 31.99
C ASN A 577 5.60 -41.31 31.49
N ASP A 578 5.78 -42.63 31.54
CA ASP A 578 7.07 -43.24 31.20
C ASP A 578 7.50 -42.97 29.75
N ASP A 579 6.55 -42.95 28.81
CA ASP A 579 6.82 -42.77 27.37
C ASP A 579 6.04 -41.59 26.74
N SER A 580 5.40 -40.73 27.54
CA SER A 580 4.60 -39.61 27.00
C SER A 580 4.39 -38.48 28.02
N CYS A 581 4.09 -37.29 27.52
CA CYS A 581 3.68 -36.16 28.35
C CYS A 581 2.28 -35.67 27.94
N ILE A 582 1.47 -35.23 28.91
CA ILE A 582 0.15 -34.65 28.65
C ILE A 582 0.02 -33.33 29.39
N ALA A 583 -0.19 -32.24 28.66
CA ALA A 583 -0.48 -30.94 29.23
C ALA A 583 -1.97 -30.85 29.59
N TRP A 584 -2.27 -30.36 30.79
CA TRP A 584 -3.60 -30.23 31.34
C TRP A 584 -3.89 -28.81 31.81
N HIS A 585 -5.01 -28.27 31.34
CA HIS A 585 -5.65 -27.09 31.91
C HIS A 585 -7.17 -27.20 31.72
N ASN A 586 -7.95 -26.83 32.74
CA ASN A 586 -9.41 -26.90 32.71
C ASN A 586 -9.97 -28.26 32.23
N ASN A 587 -9.29 -29.35 32.62
CA ASN A 587 -9.63 -30.73 32.21
C ASN A 587 -9.56 -30.99 30.69
N VAL A 588 -8.84 -30.15 29.95
CA VAL A 588 -8.54 -30.34 28.52
C VAL A 588 -7.13 -30.91 28.38
N PRO A 589 -6.95 -32.14 27.85
CA PRO A 589 -5.64 -32.70 27.57
C PRO A 589 -5.08 -32.20 26.25
N LYS A 590 -3.76 -32.03 26.21
CA LYS A 590 -2.98 -31.88 24.97
C LYS A 590 -1.77 -32.82 25.04
N ASN A 591 -1.65 -33.70 24.05
CA ASN A 591 -0.50 -34.61 23.95
C ASN A 591 0.78 -33.81 23.62
N VAL A 592 1.85 -34.13 24.33
CA VAL A 592 3.17 -33.50 24.23
C VAL A 592 4.21 -34.59 24.02
N CYS A 593 5.29 -34.28 23.29
CA CYS A 593 6.42 -35.18 23.13
C CYS A 593 6.99 -35.61 24.50
N ALA A 594 7.43 -36.86 24.58
CA ALA A 594 8.04 -37.38 25.80
C ALA A 594 9.27 -36.55 26.21
N SER A 595 9.47 -36.42 27.52
CA SER A 595 10.66 -35.77 28.06
C SER A 595 11.86 -36.71 28.00
N GLU A 596 12.97 -36.23 27.43
CA GLU A 596 14.23 -36.98 27.33
C GLU A 596 15.02 -36.97 28.65
N SER A 597 14.64 -36.09 29.57
CA SER A 597 15.20 -35.98 30.91
C SER A 597 14.11 -36.01 31.98
N ARG A 598 14.51 -36.36 33.21
CA ARG A 598 13.67 -36.28 34.40
C ARG A 598 13.84 -34.98 35.17
N ARG A 599 14.74 -34.09 34.72
CA ARG A 599 14.91 -32.73 35.24
C ARG A 599 14.17 -31.75 34.35
N ILE A 600 13.24 -31.02 34.96
CA ILE A 600 12.34 -30.09 34.30
C ILE A 600 12.59 -28.69 34.85
N ARG A 601 12.77 -27.74 33.94
CA ARG A 601 12.76 -26.32 34.25
C ARG A 601 11.41 -25.73 33.90
N VAL A 602 10.85 -24.95 34.80
CA VAL A 602 9.57 -24.28 34.65
C VAL A 602 9.80 -22.79 34.66
N TYR A 603 9.37 -22.11 33.60
CA TYR A 603 9.41 -20.66 33.48
C TYR A 603 8.00 -20.09 33.60
N LEU A 604 7.84 -19.11 34.47
CA LEU A 604 6.65 -18.28 34.60
C LEU A 604 6.99 -16.87 34.13
N ASP A 605 6.34 -16.41 33.07
CA ASP A 605 6.22 -14.99 32.76
C ASP A 605 4.82 -14.56 33.17
N TYR A 606 4.71 -14.04 34.40
CA TYR A 606 3.40 -13.70 34.97
C TYR A 606 2.76 -12.54 34.20
N THR A 607 3.58 -11.59 33.75
CA THR A 607 3.11 -10.37 33.05
C THR A 607 2.71 -10.67 31.62
N ALA A 608 3.49 -11.47 30.89
CA ALA A 608 3.14 -11.90 29.52
C ALA A 608 2.15 -13.06 29.49
N GLY A 609 1.78 -13.61 30.65
CA GLY A 609 0.78 -14.66 30.73
C GLY A 609 1.26 -16.00 30.17
N THR A 610 2.53 -16.34 30.34
CA THR A 610 3.07 -17.61 29.85
C THR A 610 3.62 -18.50 30.96
N LEU A 611 3.37 -19.80 30.83
CA LEU A 611 3.94 -20.84 31.69
C LEU A 611 4.52 -21.93 30.80
N SER A 612 5.84 -22.09 30.80
CA SER A 612 6.53 -23.04 29.93
C SER A 612 7.34 -24.08 30.69
N PHE A 613 7.37 -25.28 30.13
CA PHE A 613 8.01 -26.47 30.69
C PHE A 613 9.09 -26.93 29.73
N HIS A 614 10.30 -27.10 30.24
CA HIS A 614 11.47 -27.43 29.46
C HIS A 614 12.17 -28.65 30.05
N SER A 615 12.54 -29.60 29.20
CA SER A 615 13.40 -30.73 29.55
C SER A 615 14.84 -30.27 29.57
N VAL A 616 15.56 -30.55 30.67
CA VAL A 616 16.97 -30.15 30.87
C VAL A 616 17.86 -31.37 30.76
N PHE A 617 18.73 -31.41 29.74
CA PHE A 617 19.72 -32.49 29.55
C PHE A 617 21.13 -31.91 29.43
N SER A 618 21.96 -32.16 30.45
CA SER A 618 23.32 -31.62 30.54
C SER A 618 23.36 -30.09 30.41
N SER A 619 23.78 -29.55 29.27
CA SER A 619 23.87 -28.12 28.94
C SER A 619 22.82 -27.66 27.93
N GLU A 620 21.96 -28.56 27.46
CA GLU A 620 20.92 -28.27 26.47
C GLU A 620 19.52 -28.29 27.13
N GLU A 621 18.64 -27.45 26.59
CA GLU A 621 17.28 -27.29 27.08
C GLU A 621 16.30 -27.38 25.91
N LYS A 622 15.23 -28.17 26.08
CA LYS A 622 14.22 -28.40 25.05
C LYS A 622 12.83 -28.05 25.58
N LEU A 623 12.16 -27.10 24.93
CA LEU A 623 10.76 -26.76 25.23
C LEU A 623 9.87 -28.00 25.02
N LEU A 624 9.16 -28.40 26.08
CA LEU A 624 8.14 -29.44 26.01
C LEU A 624 6.79 -28.82 25.70
N TYR A 625 6.38 -27.82 26.47
CA TYR A 625 5.06 -27.21 26.32
C TYR A 625 5.00 -25.79 26.88
N LYS A 626 4.17 -24.93 26.29
CA LYS A 626 3.92 -23.55 26.75
C LYS A 626 2.42 -23.29 26.82
N PHE A 627 1.94 -22.91 28.01
CA PHE A 627 0.59 -22.38 28.22
C PHE A 627 0.59 -20.86 28.01
N HIS A 628 -0.52 -20.35 27.48
CA HIS A 628 -0.83 -18.93 27.40
C HIS A 628 -2.14 -18.68 28.17
N ALA A 629 -2.11 -17.79 29.15
CA ALA A 629 -3.25 -17.48 30.02
C ALA A 629 -3.08 -16.09 30.66
N ILE A 630 -4.20 -15.45 31.00
CA ILE A 630 -4.18 -14.22 31.82
C ILE A 630 -4.21 -14.64 33.28
N PHE A 631 -3.12 -14.41 34.00
CA PHE A 631 -3.03 -14.77 35.41
C PHE A 631 -3.65 -13.69 36.30
N THR A 632 -4.59 -14.10 37.17
CA THR A 632 -5.41 -13.20 37.99
C THR A 632 -5.08 -13.27 39.48
N GLU A 633 -4.36 -14.31 39.91
CA GLU A 633 -3.90 -14.51 41.29
C GLU A 633 -2.44 -15.03 41.27
N PRO A 634 -1.67 -14.84 42.36
CA PRO A 634 -0.36 -15.46 42.50
C PRO A 634 -0.40 -16.97 42.25
N LEU A 635 0.58 -17.46 41.49
CA LEU A 635 0.69 -18.87 41.13
C LEU A 635 1.65 -19.61 42.06
N TYR A 636 1.20 -20.73 42.60
CA TYR A 636 1.98 -21.56 43.49
C TYR A 636 2.44 -22.82 42.75
N PRO A 637 3.74 -23.11 42.70
CA PRO A 637 4.25 -24.39 42.19
C PRO A 637 3.56 -25.56 42.89
N GLY A 638 3.18 -26.57 42.12
CA GLY A 638 2.38 -27.69 42.59
C GLY A 638 2.79 -29.01 41.97
N PHE A 639 2.61 -30.08 42.75
CA PHE A 639 3.01 -31.43 42.40
C PHE A 639 1.90 -32.42 42.73
N TRP A 640 1.65 -33.38 41.83
CA TRP A 640 0.76 -34.52 42.06
C TRP A 640 1.49 -35.83 41.75
N LEU A 641 1.60 -36.71 42.74
CA LEU A 641 2.29 -38.01 42.61
C LEU A 641 1.25 -39.13 42.57
N ILE A 642 0.98 -39.69 41.40
CA ILE A 642 -0.11 -40.67 41.15
C ILE A 642 0.28 -42.08 41.58
N GLU A 643 1.55 -42.45 41.47
CA GLU A 643 2.04 -43.76 41.87
C GLU A 643 2.79 -43.71 43.20
N PRO A 644 2.69 -44.77 44.05
CA PRO A 644 3.56 -44.92 45.21
C PRO A 644 5.04 -44.92 44.84
N ASP A 645 5.91 -44.55 45.77
CA ASP A 645 7.37 -44.58 45.63
C ASP A 645 7.92 -43.60 44.56
N ARG A 646 7.07 -42.68 44.07
CA ARG A 646 7.45 -41.53 43.24
C ARG A 646 7.92 -40.38 44.13
N SER A 647 8.84 -39.58 43.60
CA SER A 647 9.34 -38.40 44.30
C SER A 647 9.62 -37.25 43.35
N VAL A 648 9.59 -36.04 43.89
CA VAL A 648 9.99 -34.80 43.22
C VAL A 648 10.96 -34.06 44.13
N SER A 649 12.14 -33.70 43.62
CA SER A 649 13.17 -32.90 44.29
C SER A 649 13.28 -31.54 43.62
N LEU A 650 13.41 -30.48 44.42
CA LEU A 650 13.45 -29.09 43.98
C LEU A 650 14.88 -28.55 44.07
N PHE A 651 15.29 -27.75 43.09
CA PHE A 651 16.62 -27.13 43.04
C PHE A 651 16.48 -25.63 43.18
#